data_AF-A0A962XMK6-F1
#
_entry.id   AF-A0A962XMK6-F1
#
_cell.length_a   1.000
_cell.length_b   1.000
_cell.length_c   1.000
_cell.angle_alpha   90.00
_cell.angle_beta   90.00
_cell.angle_gamma   90.00
#
_symmetry.space_group_name_H-M   'P 1'
#
loop_
_entity.id
_entity.type
_entity.pdbx_description
1 polymer ?
#
loop_
_entity_poly.entity_id
_entity_poly.type
_entity_poly.pdbx_seq_one_letter_code
_entity_poly.pdbx_strand_id
1 'polypeptide(L)'
;RLSDDPKESLNLLDDVTEGRITDSDDELAGMLLHHVYPAYLDPKLLLRNLHKPKDPNFLGSYVVFWEHQLPQGILPEHLSILLDGLVNHPELKSIDPYEYHLRQTANTLLVRGIALCGDFITDSRLFTWLGIGSDKNGYFHGQKTQHQAIADWLSARPNRYKSLLALCFKQCERHEQSVHCLYRHIKRLHNTIPPEDIGLWHLEQVALTSNDALAKEHLGCAVHALSNGQGASGLSLDLLESWSVAHPERKHWLDLLLVSEIPGWRIEDASREIALKKERAEDRRKRTTTVMQYLSVIRSGTARVDLMNHLASVWKKRFSDIPGETLTERFDSYCENGNVVLDATETGFRLCPERTDLPTVEEIIDLYLKQREHLIRLPCLVGMELRWQDGLEDIENLSDEVLRKMIAFRLTYGFESTPAWFVYLVQQHAPLVAEVLIAYTSAALQAGKEHVGSIRPLEDDPKYRAVATLATPSLLESFPVNAQTSQLPYLESLLKAALRYTPEILQPLIKKKLDAKSMDATQQIYWRTAAMLLDPTQNETTLWDCVGESEVHIKHLATFVSGSGDFNLPAKTIGRLIERIAPYAELDWRKNGNDGTDAKRYGDLVRAFINRLGAMPTSDAAPQEIERLLEQPMLGELKWLL
;
A
#
# COMPACT_ATOMS: atom_id res chain seq x y z
N ARG A 1 33.24 -21.51 12.43
CA ARG A 1 34.06 -21.83 11.24
C ARG A 1 33.69 -23.25 10.85
N LEU A 2 33.23 -23.45 9.62
CA LEU A 2 32.94 -24.79 9.10
C LEU A 2 34.26 -25.57 8.97
N SER A 3 34.19 -26.90 9.13
CA SER A 3 35.36 -27.78 8.98
C SER A 3 35.83 -27.79 7.52
N ASP A 4 37.14 -27.83 7.30
CA ASP A 4 37.72 -27.95 5.95
C ASP A 4 37.59 -29.38 5.37
N ASP A 5 37.09 -30.37 6.15
CA ASP A 5 36.77 -31.71 5.66
C ASP A 5 35.34 -31.77 5.08
N PRO A 6 35.17 -32.01 3.77
CA PRO A 6 33.85 -32.11 3.14
C PRO A 6 32.99 -33.24 3.72
N LYS A 7 33.59 -34.33 4.24
CA LYS A 7 32.84 -35.44 4.83
C LYS A 7 32.19 -35.06 6.15
N GLU A 8 32.87 -34.26 6.97
CA GLU A 8 32.31 -33.76 8.22
C GLU A 8 31.15 -32.79 7.95
N SER A 9 31.30 -31.92 6.93
CA SER A 9 30.24 -31.00 6.51
C SER A 9 29.02 -31.73 5.93
N LEU A 10 29.20 -32.82 5.18
CA LEU A 10 28.10 -33.66 4.69
C LEU A 10 27.37 -34.38 5.81
N ASN A 11 28.10 -34.99 6.76
CA ASN A 11 27.49 -35.64 7.92
C ASN A 11 26.71 -34.62 8.78
N LEU A 12 27.24 -33.40 8.93
CA LEU A 12 26.57 -32.32 9.66
C LEU A 12 25.29 -31.86 8.96
N LEU A 13 25.30 -31.79 7.62
CA LEU A 13 24.11 -31.48 6.83
C LEU A 13 23.03 -32.57 6.99
N ASP A 14 23.43 -33.85 6.95
CA ASP A 14 22.50 -34.97 7.21
C ASP A 14 21.91 -34.91 8.63
N ASP A 15 22.73 -34.60 9.63
CA ASP A 15 22.27 -34.44 11.03
C ASP A 15 21.28 -33.28 11.20
N VAL A 16 21.46 -32.17 10.47
CA VAL A 16 20.52 -31.05 10.46
C VAL A 16 19.22 -31.44 9.75
N THR A 17 19.30 -32.09 8.59
CA THR A 17 18.13 -32.49 7.80
C THR A 17 17.28 -33.57 8.48
N GLU A 18 17.91 -34.47 9.22
CA GLU A 18 17.22 -35.49 10.02
C GLU A 18 16.75 -34.98 11.39
N GLY A 19 17.01 -33.70 11.72
CA GLY A 19 16.58 -33.07 12.97
C GLY A 19 17.36 -33.52 14.21
N ARG A 20 18.53 -34.16 14.04
CA ARG A 20 19.45 -34.50 15.14
C ARG A 20 20.15 -33.26 15.70
N ILE A 21 20.35 -32.23 14.87
CA ILE A 21 20.88 -30.93 15.26
C ILE A 21 19.82 -29.86 15.00
N THR A 22 19.61 -28.99 15.99
CA THR A 22 18.66 -27.88 15.88
C THR A 22 19.26 -26.75 15.05
N ASP A 23 18.58 -26.39 13.97
CA ASP A 23 18.89 -25.27 13.10
C ASP A 23 17.59 -24.49 12.89
N SER A 24 17.28 -23.56 13.80
CA SER A 24 15.94 -22.96 13.91
C SER A 24 15.62 -21.93 12.82
N ASP A 25 16.63 -21.36 12.17
CA ASP A 25 16.54 -20.30 11.17
C ASP A 25 17.08 -20.70 9.80
N ASP A 26 17.47 -21.96 9.62
CA ASP A 26 18.09 -22.53 8.43
C ASP A 26 19.48 -21.95 8.07
N GLU A 27 20.11 -21.15 8.94
CA GLU A 27 21.42 -20.58 8.63
C GLU A 27 22.48 -21.66 8.43
N LEU A 28 22.52 -22.65 9.33
CA LEU A 28 23.54 -23.70 9.27
C LEU A 28 23.34 -24.56 8.02
N ALA A 29 22.10 -24.95 7.71
CA ALA A 29 21.77 -25.68 6.49
C ALA A 29 22.20 -24.90 5.23
N GLY A 30 21.90 -23.60 5.16
CA GLY A 30 22.29 -22.74 4.04
C GLY A 30 23.80 -22.65 3.84
N MET A 31 24.54 -22.41 4.93
CA MET A 31 26.01 -22.33 4.88
C MET A 31 26.65 -23.67 4.49
N LEU A 32 26.11 -24.79 4.97
CA LEU A 32 26.58 -26.13 4.61
C LEU A 32 26.32 -26.45 3.14
N LEU A 33 25.09 -26.19 2.66
CA LEU A 33 24.71 -26.37 1.27
C LEU A 33 25.62 -25.57 0.32
N HIS A 34 25.90 -24.31 0.66
CA HIS A 34 26.84 -23.48 -0.09
C HIS A 34 28.26 -24.08 -0.13
N HIS A 35 28.71 -24.67 0.97
CA HIS A 35 30.05 -25.25 1.08
C HIS A 35 30.19 -26.57 0.32
N VAL A 36 29.17 -27.44 0.33
CA VAL A 36 29.26 -28.80 -0.23
C VAL A 36 28.79 -28.90 -1.69
N TYR A 37 27.90 -28.04 -2.16
CA TYR A 37 27.38 -28.08 -3.53
C TYR A 37 28.09 -27.05 -4.44
N PRO A 38 28.47 -27.39 -5.69
CA PRO A 38 28.19 -28.64 -6.42
C PRO A 38 29.28 -29.73 -6.30
N ALA A 39 30.40 -29.47 -5.63
CA ALA A 39 31.60 -30.31 -5.72
C ALA A 39 31.50 -31.66 -4.99
N TYR A 40 30.75 -31.72 -3.89
CA TYR A 40 30.76 -32.86 -2.97
C TYR A 40 29.37 -33.45 -2.70
N LEU A 41 28.29 -32.81 -3.16
CA LEU A 41 26.91 -33.25 -2.95
C LEU A 41 26.21 -33.63 -4.27
N ASP A 42 25.73 -34.87 -4.35
CA ASP A 42 24.96 -35.37 -5.49
C ASP A 42 23.64 -34.59 -5.66
N PRO A 43 23.27 -34.16 -6.88
CA PRO A 43 22.03 -33.39 -7.11
C PRO A 43 20.75 -34.12 -6.68
N LYS A 44 20.71 -35.47 -6.68
CA LYS A 44 19.56 -36.22 -6.16
C LYS A 44 19.43 -36.12 -4.64
N LEU A 45 20.57 -36.00 -3.95
CA LEU A 45 20.59 -35.82 -2.49
C LEU A 45 20.34 -34.36 -2.11
N LEU A 46 20.71 -33.40 -2.97
CA LEU A 46 20.46 -31.98 -2.75
C LEU A 46 18.98 -31.68 -2.43
N LEU A 47 18.06 -32.25 -3.19
CA LEU A 47 16.61 -32.02 -3.00
C LEU A 47 16.06 -32.56 -1.68
N ARG A 48 16.76 -33.47 -0.99
CA ARG A 48 16.34 -33.90 0.36
C ARG A 48 16.41 -32.78 1.38
N ASN A 49 17.26 -31.79 1.14
CA ASN A 49 17.43 -30.62 1.98
C ASN A 49 16.52 -29.45 1.54
N LEU A 50 15.62 -29.67 0.58
CA LEU A 50 14.67 -28.66 0.13
C LEU A 50 13.41 -28.73 0.98
N HIS A 51 13.20 -27.71 1.81
CA HIS A 51 12.02 -27.54 2.65
C HIS A 51 11.59 -26.07 2.65
N LYS A 52 10.37 -25.81 3.11
CA LYS A 52 9.91 -24.43 3.34
C LYS A 52 10.80 -23.78 4.40
N PRO A 53 11.32 -22.56 4.18
CA PRO A 53 12.13 -21.86 5.18
C PRO A 53 11.43 -21.85 6.54
N LYS A 54 12.14 -22.22 7.60
CA LYS A 54 11.60 -22.30 8.96
C LYS A 54 11.16 -20.93 9.50
N ASP A 55 11.80 -19.85 9.06
CA ASP A 55 11.31 -18.46 9.22
C ASP A 55 11.07 -17.83 7.82
N PRO A 56 9.81 -17.59 7.42
CA PRO A 56 9.47 -17.01 6.11
C PRO A 56 9.88 -15.53 5.96
N ASN A 57 10.17 -14.84 7.07
CA ASN A 57 10.58 -13.43 7.06
C ASN A 57 12.10 -13.24 7.18
N PHE A 58 12.86 -14.34 7.21
CA PHE A 58 14.31 -14.31 7.36
C PHE A 58 14.99 -14.67 6.04
N LEU A 59 15.66 -13.67 5.46
CA LEU A 59 16.45 -13.80 4.23
C LEU A 59 17.88 -14.24 4.57
N GLY A 60 18.00 -15.48 5.00
CA GLY A 60 19.24 -16.10 5.44
C GLY A 60 20.06 -16.78 4.34
N SER A 61 21.19 -17.35 4.74
CA SER A 61 22.08 -18.20 3.96
C SER A 61 21.35 -19.30 3.19
N TYR A 62 20.27 -19.87 3.76
CA TYR A 62 19.46 -20.90 3.08
C TYR A 62 18.68 -20.35 1.89
N VAL A 63 17.94 -19.25 2.09
CA VAL A 63 17.18 -18.60 1.00
C VAL A 63 18.14 -18.10 -0.07
N VAL A 64 19.26 -17.47 0.34
CA VAL A 64 20.31 -17.00 -0.58
C VAL A 64 20.90 -18.17 -1.38
N PHE A 65 21.14 -19.31 -0.75
CA PHE A 65 21.61 -20.50 -1.45
C PHE A 65 20.63 -20.93 -2.55
N TRP A 66 19.36 -21.13 -2.22
CA TRP A 66 18.36 -21.63 -3.16
C TRP A 66 17.98 -20.62 -4.26
N GLU A 67 17.87 -19.33 -3.94
CA GLU A 67 17.41 -18.31 -4.91
C GLU A 67 18.53 -17.77 -5.80
N HIS A 68 19.76 -17.69 -5.28
CA HIS A 68 20.83 -16.99 -5.96
C HIS A 68 22.01 -17.89 -6.27
N GLN A 69 22.54 -18.61 -5.27
CA GLN A 69 23.79 -19.34 -5.45
C GLN A 69 23.61 -20.61 -6.27
N LEU A 70 22.55 -21.40 -6.01
CA LEU A 70 22.24 -22.60 -6.77
C LEU A 70 21.97 -22.27 -8.24
N PRO A 71 21.08 -21.31 -8.60
CA PRO A 71 20.86 -20.95 -9.99
C PRO A 71 22.07 -20.34 -10.70
N GLN A 72 23.08 -19.84 -9.99
CA GLN A 72 24.33 -19.34 -10.59
C GLN A 72 25.37 -20.46 -10.74
N GLY A 73 25.58 -21.26 -9.70
CA GLY A 73 26.63 -22.28 -9.59
C GLY A 73 26.27 -23.68 -10.11
N ILE A 74 25.01 -23.92 -10.51
CA ILE A 74 24.60 -25.24 -11.01
C ILE A 74 25.25 -25.59 -12.35
N LEU A 75 25.78 -26.81 -12.42
CA LEU A 75 26.29 -27.43 -13.65
C LEU A 75 25.13 -27.86 -14.56
N PRO A 76 25.22 -27.70 -15.89
CA PRO A 76 24.15 -28.10 -16.82
C PRO A 76 23.70 -29.55 -16.67
N GLU A 77 24.64 -30.46 -16.39
CA GLU A 77 24.36 -31.88 -16.14
C GLU A 77 23.51 -32.13 -14.89
N HIS A 78 23.70 -31.34 -13.83
CA HIS A 78 22.91 -31.44 -12.59
C HIS A 78 21.50 -30.86 -12.75
N LEU A 79 21.34 -29.85 -13.62
CA LEU A 79 20.08 -29.13 -13.79
C LEU A 79 18.92 -30.04 -14.25
N SER A 80 19.20 -30.97 -15.17
CA SER A 80 18.19 -31.91 -15.66
C SER A 80 17.74 -32.91 -14.58
N ILE A 81 18.65 -33.30 -13.69
CA ILE A 81 18.38 -34.21 -12.56
C ILE A 81 17.53 -33.49 -11.52
N LEU A 82 17.84 -32.22 -11.21
CA LEU A 82 17.05 -31.43 -10.27
C LEU A 82 15.64 -31.18 -10.78
N LEU A 83 15.47 -30.78 -12.05
CA LEU A 83 14.14 -30.53 -12.61
C LEU A 83 13.27 -31.79 -12.58
N ASP A 84 13.82 -32.96 -12.91
CA ASP A 84 13.08 -34.22 -12.77
C ASP A 84 12.63 -34.49 -11.33
N GLY A 85 13.49 -34.19 -10.34
CA GLY A 85 13.15 -34.33 -8.93
C GLY A 85 12.10 -33.32 -8.43
N LEU A 86 12.08 -32.12 -9.02
CA LEU A 86 11.14 -31.05 -8.64
C LEU A 86 9.71 -31.27 -9.11
N VAL A 87 9.50 -31.97 -10.24
CA VAL A 87 8.18 -32.25 -10.86
C VAL A 87 7.11 -32.71 -9.87
N ASN A 88 7.51 -33.48 -8.85
CA ASN A 88 6.58 -34.08 -7.89
C ASN A 88 6.93 -33.78 -6.44
N HIS A 89 7.84 -32.84 -6.20
CA HIS A 89 8.35 -32.56 -4.86
C HIS A 89 7.21 -32.13 -3.92
N PRO A 90 7.06 -32.74 -2.72
CA PRO A 90 5.95 -32.45 -1.80
C PRO A 90 5.80 -30.95 -1.47
N GLU A 91 6.94 -30.27 -1.26
CA GLU A 91 6.97 -28.83 -0.98
C GLU A 91 6.41 -27.97 -2.12
N LEU A 92 6.51 -28.44 -3.37
CA LEU A 92 5.97 -27.75 -4.54
C LEU A 92 4.52 -28.14 -4.88
N LYS A 93 3.94 -29.14 -4.22
CA LYS A 93 2.54 -29.57 -4.45
C LYS A 93 1.53 -28.79 -3.61
N SER A 94 1.98 -28.15 -2.54
CA SER A 94 1.13 -27.46 -1.56
C SER A 94 1.46 -25.96 -1.44
N ILE A 95 1.96 -25.35 -2.52
CA ILE A 95 2.48 -23.98 -2.44
C ILE A 95 1.33 -23.01 -2.17
N ASP A 96 1.30 -22.49 -0.95
CA ASP A 96 0.50 -21.34 -0.57
C ASP A 96 0.87 -20.15 -1.50
N PRO A 97 -0.07 -19.35 -2.02
CA PRO A 97 0.24 -18.09 -2.71
C PRO A 97 1.25 -17.18 -1.97
N TYR A 98 1.46 -17.34 -0.66
CA TYR A 98 2.44 -16.57 0.13
C TYR A 98 3.87 -17.14 0.17
N GLU A 99 4.14 -18.34 -0.38
CA GLU A 99 5.49 -18.94 -0.38
C GLU A 99 6.31 -18.53 -1.62
N TYR A 100 6.73 -17.26 -1.63
CA TYR A 100 7.43 -16.62 -2.75
C TYR A 100 8.77 -17.27 -3.09
N HIS A 101 9.61 -17.60 -2.09
CA HIS A 101 11.01 -17.96 -2.31
C HIS A 101 11.22 -19.31 -2.99
N LEU A 102 10.56 -20.35 -2.48
CA LEU A 102 10.65 -21.70 -3.03
C LEU A 102 10.17 -21.74 -4.49
N ARG A 103 9.12 -20.98 -4.77
CA ARG A 103 8.56 -20.81 -6.11
C ARG A 103 9.54 -20.08 -7.04
N GLN A 104 10.18 -19.04 -6.54
CA GLN A 104 11.16 -18.28 -7.31
C GLN A 104 12.39 -19.13 -7.70
N THR A 105 12.89 -19.96 -6.79
CA THR A 105 13.96 -20.93 -7.10
C THR A 105 13.51 -21.91 -8.19
N ALA A 106 12.36 -22.57 -8.02
CA ALA A 106 11.87 -23.57 -8.97
C ALA A 106 11.68 -22.97 -10.38
N ASN A 107 11.10 -21.77 -10.46
CA ASN A 107 10.88 -21.05 -11.72
C ASN A 107 12.19 -20.65 -12.40
N THR A 108 13.17 -20.18 -11.63
CA THR A 108 14.48 -19.78 -12.17
C THR A 108 15.24 -20.98 -12.73
N LEU A 109 15.21 -22.12 -12.02
CA LEU A 109 15.79 -23.37 -12.50
C LEU A 109 15.06 -23.89 -13.74
N LEU A 110 13.73 -23.79 -13.78
CA LEU A 110 12.92 -24.19 -14.93
C LEU A 110 13.29 -23.40 -16.19
N VAL A 111 13.35 -22.06 -16.11
CA VAL A 111 13.73 -21.19 -17.24
C VAL A 111 15.12 -21.56 -17.74
N ARG A 112 16.10 -21.69 -16.84
CA ARG A 112 17.48 -22.04 -17.20
C ARG A 112 17.55 -23.45 -17.81
N GLY A 113 16.78 -24.41 -17.30
CA GLY A 113 16.79 -25.78 -17.79
C GLY A 113 16.09 -25.96 -19.12
N ILE A 114 15.02 -25.21 -19.39
CA ILE A 114 14.41 -25.15 -20.72
C ILE A 114 15.41 -24.58 -21.73
N ALA A 115 16.10 -23.48 -21.38
CA ALA A 115 17.07 -22.85 -22.27
C ALA A 115 18.25 -23.77 -22.62
N LEU A 116 18.77 -24.56 -21.67
CA LEU A 116 19.95 -25.40 -21.86
C LEU A 116 19.65 -26.83 -22.33
N CYS A 117 18.57 -27.43 -21.83
CA CYS A 117 18.26 -28.85 -22.04
C CYS A 117 16.99 -29.07 -22.88
N GLY A 118 16.14 -28.05 -23.05
CA GLY A 118 14.82 -28.18 -23.66
C GLY A 118 14.83 -28.77 -25.08
N ASP A 119 15.89 -28.49 -25.85
CA ASP A 119 16.08 -29.00 -27.22
C ASP A 119 16.49 -30.48 -27.28
N PHE A 120 17.03 -31.03 -26.19
CA PHE A 120 17.62 -32.38 -26.14
C PHE A 120 16.78 -33.41 -25.38
N ILE A 121 15.66 -32.99 -24.79
CA ILE A 121 14.76 -33.87 -24.01
C ILE A 121 13.51 -34.24 -24.80
N THR A 122 12.77 -35.25 -24.34
CA THR A 122 11.51 -35.68 -24.97
C THR A 122 10.37 -34.70 -24.68
N ASP A 123 9.35 -34.65 -25.56
CA ASP A 123 8.15 -33.82 -25.36
C ASP A 123 7.47 -34.11 -24.02
N SER A 124 7.39 -35.39 -23.65
CA SER A 124 6.78 -35.81 -22.38
C SER A 124 7.55 -35.29 -21.17
N ARG A 125 8.88 -35.30 -21.20
CA ARG A 125 9.71 -34.80 -20.10
C ARG A 125 9.60 -33.28 -20.00
N LEU A 126 9.69 -32.58 -21.14
CA LEU A 126 9.52 -31.12 -21.20
C LEU A 126 8.14 -30.67 -20.72
N PHE A 127 7.07 -31.33 -21.17
CA PHE A 127 5.71 -31.03 -20.74
C PHE A 127 5.51 -31.22 -19.23
N THR A 128 6.22 -32.19 -18.66
CA THR A 128 6.22 -32.46 -17.23
C THR A 128 6.96 -31.35 -16.48
N TRP A 129 8.10 -30.89 -16.99
CA TRP A 129 8.86 -29.77 -16.42
C TRP A 129 8.08 -28.45 -16.47
N LEU A 130 7.37 -28.16 -17.55
CA LEU A 130 6.51 -26.97 -17.66
C LEU A 130 5.38 -26.94 -16.61
N GLY A 131 5.10 -28.06 -15.94
CA GLY A 131 4.19 -28.14 -14.80
C GLY A 131 4.80 -27.78 -13.45
N ILE A 132 6.13 -27.61 -13.34
CA ILE A 132 6.81 -27.27 -12.08
C ILE A 132 6.31 -25.91 -11.59
N GLY A 133 5.92 -25.83 -10.31
CA GLY A 133 5.40 -24.60 -9.70
C GLY A 133 4.01 -24.17 -10.18
N SER A 134 3.32 -24.98 -11.00
CA SER A 134 1.94 -24.72 -11.41
C SER A 134 0.95 -25.13 -10.33
N ASP A 135 -0.11 -24.33 -10.14
CA ASP A 135 -1.16 -24.65 -9.17
C ASP A 135 -2.10 -25.78 -9.64
N LYS A 136 -3.10 -26.11 -8.80
CA LYS A 136 -4.12 -27.13 -9.10
C LYS A 136 -4.90 -26.87 -10.40
N ASN A 137 -4.94 -25.62 -10.88
CA ASN A 137 -5.61 -25.20 -12.10
C ASN A 137 -4.64 -25.09 -13.30
N GLY A 138 -3.37 -25.43 -13.11
CA GLY A 138 -2.31 -25.36 -14.13
C GLY A 138 -1.74 -23.96 -14.33
N TYR A 139 -2.04 -23.00 -13.45
CA TYR A 139 -1.46 -21.65 -13.57
C TYR A 139 -0.03 -21.62 -13.04
N PHE A 140 0.87 -21.11 -13.87
CA PHE A 140 2.22 -20.78 -13.49
C PHE A 140 2.27 -19.41 -12.80
N HIS A 141 2.83 -19.38 -11.59
CA HIS A 141 2.89 -18.18 -10.75
C HIS A 141 4.34 -17.67 -10.60
N GLY A 142 4.95 -17.28 -11.71
CA GLY A 142 6.29 -16.68 -11.73
C GLY A 142 6.31 -15.19 -12.07
N GLN A 143 7.49 -14.59 -12.00
CA GLN A 143 7.69 -13.21 -12.45
C GLN A 143 7.41 -13.08 -13.95
N LYS A 144 6.99 -11.90 -14.40
CA LYS A 144 6.68 -11.61 -15.80
C LYS A 144 7.85 -11.96 -16.75
N THR A 145 9.09 -11.73 -16.31
CA THR A 145 10.32 -12.04 -17.06
C THR A 145 10.52 -13.54 -17.28
N GLN A 146 10.23 -14.37 -16.27
CA GLN A 146 10.33 -15.83 -16.36
C GLN A 146 9.27 -16.40 -17.29
N HIS A 147 8.03 -15.91 -17.18
CA HIS A 147 6.94 -16.24 -18.12
C HIS A 147 7.35 -15.91 -19.55
N GLN A 148 7.87 -14.70 -19.80
CA GLN A 148 8.28 -14.26 -21.12
C GLN A 148 9.40 -15.12 -21.70
N ALA A 149 10.41 -15.48 -20.89
CA ALA A 149 11.53 -16.30 -21.35
C ALA A 149 11.10 -17.69 -21.85
N ILE A 150 10.16 -18.34 -21.16
CA ILE A 150 9.60 -19.64 -21.59
C ILE A 150 8.76 -19.46 -22.86
N ALA A 151 7.92 -18.42 -22.88
CA ALA A 151 7.08 -18.11 -24.04
C ALA A 151 7.92 -17.81 -25.30
N ASP A 152 9.00 -17.02 -25.18
CA ASP A 152 9.90 -16.71 -26.29
C ASP A 152 10.61 -17.97 -26.79
N TRP A 153 11.07 -18.82 -25.88
CA TRP A 153 11.73 -20.08 -26.22
C TRP A 153 10.82 -21.02 -27.02
N LEU A 154 9.56 -21.15 -26.61
CA LEU A 154 8.55 -21.96 -27.30
C LEU A 154 8.12 -21.34 -28.64
N SER A 155 7.94 -20.01 -28.69
CA SER A 155 7.57 -19.28 -29.92
C SER A 155 8.62 -19.46 -31.02
N ALA A 156 9.90 -19.48 -30.64
CA ALA A 156 11.01 -19.73 -31.57
C ALA A 156 11.08 -21.18 -32.09
N ARG A 157 10.25 -22.11 -31.58
CA ARG A 157 10.28 -23.54 -31.93
C ARG A 157 8.88 -24.06 -32.30
N PRO A 158 8.35 -23.69 -33.48
CA PRO A 158 6.99 -24.02 -33.90
C PRO A 158 6.62 -25.51 -33.83
N ASN A 159 7.51 -26.39 -34.31
CA ASN A 159 7.28 -27.84 -34.26
C ASN A 159 7.23 -28.36 -32.83
N ARG A 160 8.05 -27.79 -31.94
CA ARG A 160 8.07 -28.20 -30.54
C ARG A 160 6.80 -27.76 -29.82
N TYR A 161 6.33 -26.55 -30.09
CA TYR A 161 5.05 -26.07 -29.60
C TYR A 161 3.89 -27.01 -30.02
N LYS A 162 3.81 -27.34 -31.31
CA LYS A 162 2.78 -28.27 -31.83
C LYS A 162 2.85 -29.65 -31.21
N SER A 163 4.04 -30.22 -31.02
CA SER A 163 4.22 -31.53 -30.37
C SER A 163 3.76 -31.53 -28.91
N LEU A 164 4.05 -30.45 -28.15
CA LEU A 164 3.57 -30.30 -26.77
C LEU A 164 2.05 -30.10 -26.72
N LEU A 165 1.50 -29.32 -27.64
CA LEU A 165 0.05 -29.14 -27.74
C LEU A 165 -0.65 -30.45 -28.09
N ALA A 166 -0.13 -31.22 -29.06
CA ALA A 166 -0.62 -32.55 -29.39
C ALA A 166 -0.63 -33.49 -28.18
N LEU A 167 0.42 -33.42 -27.34
CA LEU A 167 0.48 -34.19 -26.10
C LEU A 167 -0.64 -33.79 -25.11
N CYS A 168 -0.97 -32.49 -25.02
CA CYS A 168 -2.09 -32.01 -24.19
C CYS A 168 -3.42 -32.66 -24.61
N PHE A 169 -3.72 -32.62 -25.91
CA PHE A 169 -4.93 -33.24 -26.46
C PHE A 169 -4.95 -34.75 -26.22
N LYS A 170 -3.85 -35.44 -26.49
CA LYS A 170 -3.74 -36.90 -26.31
C LYS A 170 -3.92 -37.34 -24.86
N GLN A 171 -3.36 -36.63 -23.89
CA GLN A 171 -3.50 -36.97 -22.47
C GLN A 171 -4.93 -36.76 -21.95
N CYS A 172 -5.69 -35.85 -22.56
CA CYS A 172 -7.07 -35.54 -22.16
C CYS A 172 -8.13 -36.35 -22.90
N GLU A 173 -7.77 -37.10 -23.94
CA GLU A 173 -8.70 -37.82 -24.82
C GLU A 173 -9.59 -38.83 -24.07
N ARG A 174 -9.06 -39.46 -23.01
CA ARG A 174 -9.76 -40.45 -22.19
C ARG A 174 -10.30 -39.90 -20.86
N HIS A 175 -10.16 -38.59 -20.64
CA HIS A 175 -10.63 -37.96 -19.40
C HIS A 175 -12.13 -37.66 -19.50
N GLU A 176 -12.89 -37.94 -18.43
CA GLU A 176 -14.36 -37.74 -18.37
C GLU A 176 -14.74 -36.29 -18.70
N GLN A 177 -13.94 -35.34 -18.24
CA GLN A 177 -14.02 -33.92 -18.60
C GLN A 177 -12.87 -33.54 -19.54
N SER A 178 -12.90 -34.04 -20.77
CA SER A 178 -11.79 -33.95 -21.74
C SER A 178 -11.38 -32.50 -22.04
N VAL A 179 -12.37 -31.63 -22.23
CA VAL A 179 -12.15 -30.19 -22.53
C VAL A 179 -11.59 -29.44 -21.31
N HIS A 180 -12.12 -29.68 -20.11
CA HIS A 180 -11.59 -29.06 -18.89
C HIS A 180 -10.14 -29.51 -18.61
N CYS A 181 -9.83 -30.79 -18.83
CA CYS A 181 -8.46 -31.30 -18.79
C CYS A 181 -7.56 -30.55 -19.77
N LEU A 182 -8.02 -30.36 -21.01
CA LEU A 182 -7.25 -29.67 -22.06
C LEU A 182 -6.90 -28.24 -21.63
N TYR A 183 -7.88 -27.44 -21.20
CA TYR A 183 -7.65 -26.07 -20.76
C TYR A 183 -6.66 -25.98 -19.59
N ARG A 184 -6.65 -26.97 -18.70
CA ARG A 184 -5.65 -27.06 -17.62
C ARG A 184 -4.25 -27.36 -18.17
N HIS A 185 -4.12 -28.22 -19.17
CA HIS A 185 -2.84 -28.60 -19.76
C HIS A 185 -2.25 -27.51 -20.66
N ILE A 186 -3.07 -26.81 -21.46
CA ILE A 186 -2.61 -25.73 -22.34
C ILE A 186 -2.01 -24.57 -21.54
N LYS A 187 -2.47 -24.31 -20.30
CA LYS A 187 -1.86 -23.27 -19.43
C LYS A 187 -0.37 -23.49 -19.14
N ARG A 188 0.11 -24.74 -19.22
CA ARG A 188 1.54 -25.06 -19.10
C ARG A 188 2.36 -24.58 -20.30
N LEU A 189 1.72 -24.14 -21.37
CA LEU A 189 2.39 -23.50 -22.51
C LEU A 189 2.58 -21.98 -22.31
N HIS A 190 2.38 -21.47 -21.10
CA HIS A 190 2.71 -20.09 -20.67
C HIS A 190 2.16 -18.98 -21.58
N ASN A 191 0.97 -19.18 -22.17
CA ASN A 191 0.36 -18.23 -23.12
C ASN A 191 1.30 -17.82 -24.26
N THR A 192 2.18 -18.73 -24.68
CA THR A 192 3.08 -18.58 -25.82
C THR A 192 2.30 -18.18 -27.07
N ILE A 193 2.87 -17.26 -27.86
CA ILE A 193 2.32 -16.90 -29.16
C ILE A 193 2.41 -18.12 -30.08
N PRO A 194 1.28 -18.66 -30.55
CA PRO A 194 1.32 -19.87 -31.36
C PRO A 194 1.94 -19.60 -32.75
N PRO A 195 2.44 -20.65 -33.43
CA PRO A 195 2.96 -20.54 -34.79
C PRO A 195 1.99 -19.92 -35.79
N GLU A 196 2.52 -19.28 -36.83
CA GLU A 196 1.72 -18.63 -37.87
C GLU A 196 0.77 -19.58 -38.62
N ASP A 197 1.04 -20.88 -38.63
CA ASP A 197 0.25 -21.91 -39.31
C ASP A 197 -0.54 -22.81 -38.33
N ILE A 198 -0.68 -22.39 -37.07
CA ILE A 198 -1.33 -23.19 -36.02
C ILE A 198 -2.80 -23.52 -36.36
N GLY A 199 -3.50 -22.61 -37.03
CA GLY A 199 -4.90 -22.79 -37.44
C GLY A 199 -5.06 -23.91 -38.45
N LEU A 200 -4.16 -23.98 -39.45
CA LEU A 200 -4.13 -25.08 -40.42
C LEU A 200 -3.83 -26.41 -39.72
N TRP A 201 -2.82 -26.43 -38.84
CA TRP A 201 -2.51 -27.62 -38.05
C TRP A 201 -3.70 -28.10 -37.23
N HIS A 202 -4.44 -27.19 -36.57
CA HIS A 202 -5.65 -27.55 -35.82
C HIS A 202 -6.72 -28.17 -36.74
N LEU A 203 -6.95 -27.62 -37.94
CA LEU A 203 -7.90 -28.17 -38.90
C LEU A 203 -7.55 -29.60 -39.31
N GLU A 204 -6.27 -29.87 -39.57
CA GLU A 204 -5.77 -31.22 -39.88
C GLU A 204 -5.99 -32.20 -38.72
N GLN A 205 -5.80 -31.76 -37.48
CA GLN A 205 -6.00 -32.60 -36.29
C GLN A 205 -7.47 -32.95 -36.02
N VAL A 206 -8.44 -32.19 -36.56
CA VAL A 206 -9.88 -32.49 -36.35
C VAL A 206 -10.18 -33.92 -36.80
N ALA A 207 -9.72 -34.31 -38.00
CA ALA A 207 -9.95 -35.65 -38.57
C ALA A 207 -9.22 -36.77 -37.81
N LEU A 208 -8.12 -36.46 -37.12
CA LEU A 208 -7.27 -37.43 -36.43
C LEU A 208 -7.68 -37.66 -34.96
N THR A 209 -8.51 -36.76 -34.41
CA THR A 209 -8.95 -36.81 -33.00
C THR A 209 -10.22 -37.65 -32.88
N SER A 210 -10.18 -38.70 -32.05
CA SER A 210 -11.32 -39.62 -31.89
C SER A 210 -12.40 -39.09 -30.94
N ASN A 211 -12.01 -38.27 -29.97
CA ASN A 211 -12.94 -37.63 -29.04
C ASN A 211 -13.59 -36.39 -29.69
N ASP A 212 -14.90 -36.47 -29.95
CA ASP A 212 -15.66 -35.41 -30.64
C ASP A 212 -15.61 -34.06 -29.91
N ALA A 213 -15.55 -34.04 -28.58
CA ALA A 213 -15.45 -32.78 -27.83
C ALA A 213 -14.10 -32.09 -28.09
N LEU A 214 -13.01 -32.85 -28.11
CA LEU A 214 -11.68 -32.31 -28.44
C LEU A 214 -11.53 -31.97 -29.92
N ALA A 215 -12.15 -32.75 -30.81
CA ALA A 215 -12.18 -32.45 -32.24
C ALA A 215 -12.91 -31.12 -32.54
N LYS A 216 -13.99 -30.82 -31.79
CA LYS A 216 -14.67 -29.52 -31.84
C LYS A 216 -13.78 -28.37 -31.35
N GLU A 217 -12.99 -28.57 -30.30
CA GLU A 217 -12.01 -27.55 -29.86
C GLU A 217 -10.96 -27.29 -30.94
N HIS A 218 -10.43 -28.32 -31.61
CA HIS A 218 -9.55 -28.15 -32.77
C HIS A 218 -10.22 -27.31 -33.87
N LEU A 219 -11.47 -27.62 -34.24
CA LEU A 219 -12.21 -26.87 -35.26
C LEU A 219 -12.46 -25.41 -34.83
N GLY A 220 -12.80 -25.19 -33.56
CA GLY A 220 -12.96 -23.86 -32.97
C GLY A 220 -11.67 -23.04 -33.02
N CYS A 221 -10.53 -23.63 -32.67
CA CYS A 221 -9.22 -22.98 -32.77
C CYS A 221 -8.87 -22.59 -34.21
N ALA A 222 -9.17 -23.45 -35.20
CA ALA A 222 -8.95 -23.14 -36.61
C ALA A 222 -9.80 -21.94 -37.09
N VAL A 223 -11.10 -21.94 -36.79
CA VAL A 223 -12.00 -20.82 -37.14
C VAL A 223 -11.59 -19.52 -36.44
N HIS A 224 -11.17 -19.60 -35.18
CA HIS A 224 -10.71 -18.44 -34.41
C HIS A 224 -9.43 -17.83 -34.99
N ALA A 225 -8.45 -18.67 -35.38
CA ALA A 225 -7.23 -18.23 -36.03
C ALA A 225 -7.53 -17.44 -37.32
N LEU A 226 -8.46 -17.95 -38.14
CA LEU A 226 -8.90 -17.30 -39.37
C LEU A 226 -9.66 -15.99 -39.09
N SER A 227 -10.57 -15.98 -38.13
CA SER A 227 -11.41 -14.82 -37.79
C SER A 227 -10.60 -13.63 -37.26
N ASN A 228 -9.55 -13.92 -36.47
CA ASN A 228 -8.69 -12.89 -35.90
C ASN A 228 -7.50 -12.49 -36.79
N GLY A 229 -7.27 -13.22 -37.88
CA GLY A 229 -6.10 -13.02 -38.75
C GLY A 229 -4.76 -13.37 -38.10
N GLN A 230 -4.75 -14.22 -37.06
CA GLN A 230 -3.55 -14.63 -36.32
C GLN A 230 -3.42 -16.15 -36.35
N GLY A 231 -2.26 -16.67 -36.77
CA GLY A 231 -2.06 -18.12 -36.85
C GLY A 231 -2.79 -18.78 -38.04
N ALA A 232 -3.20 -18.00 -39.04
CA ALA A 232 -4.00 -18.44 -40.19
C ALA A 232 -3.19 -18.72 -41.46
N SER A 233 -1.85 -18.78 -41.38
CA SER A 233 -1.01 -19.09 -42.54
C SER A 233 -1.39 -20.46 -43.12
N GLY A 234 -1.69 -20.49 -44.43
CA GLY A 234 -2.17 -21.69 -45.12
C GLY A 234 -3.63 -22.07 -44.84
N LEU A 235 -4.35 -21.32 -44.00
CA LEU A 235 -5.78 -21.52 -43.73
C LEU A 235 -6.62 -20.48 -44.49
N SER A 236 -7.72 -20.91 -45.10
CA SER A 236 -8.66 -20.04 -45.80
C SER A 236 -10.10 -20.49 -45.59
N LEU A 237 -11.07 -19.62 -45.91
CA LEU A 237 -12.49 -19.99 -45.93
C LEU A 237 -12.75 -21.12 -46.94
N ASP A 238 -12.17 -21.04 -48.14
CA ASP A 238 -12.28 -22.08 -49.16
C ASP A 238 -11.78 -23.45 -48.65
N LEU A 239 -10.74 -23.45 -47.82
CA LEU A 239 -10.21 -24.68 -47.22
C LEU A 239 -11.14 -25.24 -46.14
N LEU A 240 -11.76 -24.39 -45.31
CA LEU A 240 -12.78 -24.80 -44.34
C LEU A 240 -14.03 -25.35 -45.03
N GLU A 241 -14.46 -24.70 -46.12
CA GLU A 241 -15.57 -25.19 -46.95
C GLU A 241 -15.24 -26.55 -47.57
N SER A 242 -14.06 -26.69 -48.18
CA SER A 242 -13.59 -27.96 -48.76
C SER A 242 -13.50 -29.06 -47.71
N TRP A 243 -13.01 -28.74 -46.51
CA TRP A 243 -12.99 -29.66 -45.37
C TRP A 243 -14.40 -30.11 -44.96
N SER A 244 -15.36 -29.18 -44.91
CA SER A 244 -16.75 -29.48 -44.56
C SER A 244 -17.45 -30.40 -45.57
N VAL A 245 -17.05 -30.31 -46.85
CA VAL A 245 -17.52 -31.18 -47.94
C VAL A 245 -16.91 -32.58 -47.81
N ALA A 246 -15.64 -32.68 -47.41
CA ALA A 246 -14.95 -33.94 -47.20
C ALA A 246 -15.39 -34.68 -45.92
N HIS A 247 -15.94 -33.97 -44.94
CA HIS A 247 -16.39 -34.50 -43.64
C HIS A 247 -17.87 -34.16 -43.33
N PRO A 248 -18.83 -34.67 -44.12
CA PRO A 248 -20.24 -34.31 -44.00
C PRO A 248 -20.84 -34.63 -42.62
N GLU A 249 -20.32 -35.64 -41.92
CA GLU A 249 -20.74 -36.05 -40.58
C GLU A 249 -20.37 -35.03 -39.48
N ARG A 250 -19.40 -34.15 -39.74
CA ARG A 250 -18.93 -33.10 -38.81
C ARG A 250 -19.26 -31.68 -39.28
N LYS A 251 -19.85 -31.53 -40.46
CA LYS A 251 -20.22 -30.25 -41.08
C LYS A 251 -21.01 -29.33 -40.13
N HIS A 252 -22.00 -29.87 -39.42
CA HIS A 252 -22.84 -29.09 -38.50
C HIS A 252 -22.02 -28.36 -37.41
N TRP A 253 -20.84 -28.86 -37.04
CA TRP A 253 -19.98 -28.19 -36.06
C TRP A 253 -19.40 -26.88 -36.60
N LEU A 254 -19.07 -26.85 -37.89
CA LEU A 254 -18.59 -25.64 -38.56
C LEU A 254 -19.73 -24.62 -38.74
N ASP A 255 -20.93 -25.09 -39.10
CA ASP A 255 -22.10 -24.21 -39.30
C ASP A 255 -22.39 -23.37 -38.04
N LEU A 256 -22.26 -23.97 -36.84
CA LEU A 256 -22.45 -23.26 -35.56
C LEU A 256 -21.38 -22.18 -35.29
N LEU A 257 -20.17 -22.35 -35.83
CA LEU A 257 -19.05 -21.42 -35.63
C LEU A 257 -19.06 -20.26 -36.64
N LEU A 258 -19.80 -20.40 -37.74
CA LEU A 258 -19.96 -19.39 -38.78
C LEU A 258 -21.16 -18.46 -38.54
N VAL A 259 -21.95 -18.71 -37.49
CA VAL A 259 -23.06 -17.84 -37.08
C VAL A 259 -22.58 -16.83 -36.05
N SER A 260 -22.60 -15.54 -36.39
CA SER A 260 -22.41 -14.45 -35.43
C SER A 260 -23.75 -13.80 -35.10
N GLU A 261 -24.47 -14.37 -34.13
CA GLU A 261 -25.59 -13.66 -33.51
C GLU A 261 -25.00 -12.56 -32.61
N ILE A 262 -25.24 -11.29 -32.96
CA ILE A 262 -24.93 -10.19 -32.06
C ILE A 262 -25.91 -10.29 -30.87
N PRO A 263 -25.44 -10.57 -29.65
CA PRO A 263 -26.32 -10.71 -28.51
C PRO A 263 -27.11 -9.41 -28.30
N GLY A 264 -28.40 -9.50 -27.95
CA GLY A 264 -29.27 -8.34 -27.74
C GLY A 264 -28.67 -7.30 -26.79
N TRP A 265 -27.96 -7.75 -25.75
CA TRP A 265 -27.26 -6.86 -24.81
C TRP A 265 -26.20 -5.97 -25.48
N ARG A 266 -25.52 -6.42 -26.55
CA ARG A 266 -24.54 -5.58 -27.27
C ARG A 266 -25.23 -4.48 -28.07
N ILE A 267 -26.41 -4.76 -28.62
CA ILE A 267 -27.23 -3.78 -29.35
C ILE A 267 -27.81 -2.75 -28.37
N GLU A 268 -28.31 -3.22 -27.23
CA GLU A 268 -28.79 -2.37 -26.13
C GLU A 268 -27.67 -1.51 -25.55
N ASP A 269 -26.49 -2.09 -25.32
CA ASP A 269 -25.32 -1.38 -24.78
C ASP A 269 -24.81 -0.32 -25.76
N ALA A 270 -24.68 -0.65 -27.05
CA ALA A 270 -24.31 0.31 -28.09
C ALA A 270 -25.35 1.45 -28.20
N SER A 271 -26.64 1.12 -28.11
CA SER A 271 -27.72 2.12 -28.12
C SER A 271 -27.66 3.03 -26.89
N ARG A 272 -27.37 2.45 -25.72
CA ARG A 272 -27.16 3.19 -24.46
C ARG A 272 -25.94 4.10 -24.54
N GLU A 273 -24.82 3.63 -25.08
CA GLU A 273 -23.64 4.46 -25.28
C GLU A 273 -23.89 5.63 -26.23
N ILE A 274 -24.62 5.41 -27.32
CA ILE A 274 -24.99 6.47 -28.26
C ILE A 274 -25.88 7.51 -27.56
N ALA A 275 -26.88 7.06 -26.81
CA ALA A 275 -27.77 7.94 -26.05
C ALA A 275 -26.99 8.77 -25.01
N LEU A 276 -26.11 8.14 -24.22
CA LEU A 276 -25.26 8.81 -23.25
C LEU A 276 -24.31 9.83 -23.91
N LYS A 277 -23.71 9.48 -25.06
CA LYS A 277 -22.86 10.42 -25.82
C LYS A 277 -23.65 11.64 -26.30
N LYS A 278 -24.89 11.43 -26.75
CA LYS A 278 -25.78 12.51 -27.19
C LYS A 278 -26.18 13.41 -26.03
N GLU A 279 -26.61 12.84 -24.91
CA GLU A 279 -26.98 13.57 -23.69
C GLU A 279 -25.79 14.41 -23.17
N ARG A 280 -24.60 13.81 -23.05
CA ARG A 280 -23.38 14.53 -22.66
C ARG A 280 -23.04 15.69 -23.60
N ALA A 281 -23.22 15.50 -24.90
CA ALA A 281 -22.99 16.56 -25.88
C ALA A 281 -24.01 17.71 -25.75
N GLU A 282 -25.28 17.39 -25.50
CA GLU A 282 -26.33 18.38 -25.26
C GLU A 282 -26.09 19.16 -23.95
N ASP A 283 -25.71 18.48 -22.88
CA ASP A 283 -25.38 19.13 -21.62
C ASP A 283 -24.13 20.00 -21.74
N ARG A 284 -23.10 19.54 -22.45
CA ARG A 284 -21.92 20.35 -22.79
C ARG A 284 -22.30 21.64 -23.53
N ARG A 285 -23.24 21.57 -24.49
CA ARG A 285 -23.76 22.77 -25.20
C ARG A 285 -24.56 23.71 -24.30
N LYS A 286 -25.45 23.18 -23.46
CA LYS A 286 -26.21 23.97 -22.48
C LYS A 286 -25.29 24.68 -21.49
N ARG A 287 -24.28 23.97 -20.97
CA ARG A 287 -23.25 24.54 -20.09
C ARG A 287 -22.46 25.64 -20.80
N THR A 288 -22.04 25.40 -22.04
CA THR A 288 -21.34 26.42 -22.86
C THR A 288 -22.17 27.69 -22.95
N THR A 289 -23.44 27.57 -23.36
CA THR A 289 -24.33 28.74 -23.50
C THR A 289 -24.49 29.48 -22.16
N THR A 290 -24.68 28.75 -21.07
CA THR A 290 -24.88 29.32 -19.74
C THR A 290 -23.63 30.04 -19.24
N VAL A 291 -22.46 29.38 -19.29
CA VAL A 291 -21.20 29.93 -18.77
C VAL A 291 -20.75 31.14 -19.58
N MET A 292 -20.92 31.11 -20.91
CA MET A 292 -20.54 32.22 -21.78
C MET A 292 -21.31 33.51 -21.48
N GLN A 293 -22.56 33.43 -20.98
CA GLN A 293 -23.33 34.60 -20.54
C GLN A 293 -22.70 35.30 -19.33
N TYR A 294 -21.99 34.55 -18.48
CA TYR A 294 -21.37 35.05 -17.25
C TYR A 294 -19.85 35.25 -17.39
N LEU A 295 -19.29 35.15 -18.61
CA LEU A 295 -17.83 35.15 -18.81
C LEU A 295 -17.14 36.38 -18.23
N SER A 296 -17.72 37.58 -18.40
CA SER A 296 -17.16 38.83 -17.88
C SER A 296 -17.16 38.86 -16.34
N VAL A 297 -18.25 38.44 -15.71
CA VAL A 297 -18.36 38.41 -14.25
C VAL A 297 -17.51 37.29 -13.63
N ILE A 298 -17.35 36.16 -14.33
CA ILE A 298 -16.39 35.09 -13.96
C ILE A 298 -14.98 35.69 -13.98
N ARG A 299 -14.58 36.32 -15.08
CA ARG A 299 -13.25 36.93 -15.22
C ARG A 299 -12.95 37.98 -14.16
N SER A 300 -13.95 38.77 -13.75
CA SER A 300 -13.80 39.75 -12.67
C SER A 300 -13.78 39.15 -11.25
N GLY A 301 -14.01 37.85 -11.10
CA GLY A 301 -14.09 37.18 -9.79
C GLY A 301 -15.40 37.42 -9.02
N THR A 302 -16.36 38.16 -9.59
CA THR A 302 -17.61 38.58 -8.92
C THR A 302 -18.84 37.74 -9.27
N ALA A 303 -18.69 36.71 -10.11
CA ALA A 303 -19.79 35.79 -10.44
C ALA A 303 -20.39 35.14 -9.19
N ARG A 304 -21.62 34.60 -9.30
CA ARG A 304 -22.28 33.95 -8.17
C ARG A 304 -21.42 32.81 -7.59
N VAL A 305 -21.48 32.66 -6.26
CA VAL A 305 -20.61 31.72 -5.52
C VAL A 305 -20.81 30.25 -5.92
N ASP A 306 -22.01 29.87 -6.33
CA ASP A 306 -22.34 28.53 -6.82
C ASP A 306 -21.64 28.24 -8.16
N LEU A 307 -21.65 29.20 -9.09
CA LEU A 307 -20.97 29.08 -10.37
C LEU A 307 -19.45 29.03 -10.18
N MET A 308 -18.89 29.90 -9.35
CA MET A 308 -17.44 29.89 -9.07
C MET A 308 -17.01 28.56 -8.43
N ASN A 309 -17.77 28.05 -7.45
CA ASN A 309 -17.48 26.76 -6.83
C ASN A 309 -17.56 25.60 -7.83
N HIS A 310 -18.52 25.63 -8.74
CA HIS A 310 -18.65 24.63 -9.78
C HIS A 310 -17.42 24.62 -10.68
N LEU A 311 -16.97 25.78 -11.14
CA LEU A 311 -15.74 25.92 -11.95
C LEU A 311 -14.50 25.47 -11.17
N ALA A 312 -14.43 25.75 -9.86
CA ALA A 312 -13.30 25.32 -9.04
C ALA A 312 -13.31 23.79 -8.81
N SER A 313 -14.49 23.18 -8.82
CA SER A 313 -14.66 21.72 -8.80
C SER A 313 -14.21 21.07 -10.12
N VAL A 314 -14.44 21.71 -11.28
CA VAL A 314 -13.85 21.31 -12.56
C VAL A 314 -12.33 21.42 -12.51
N TRP A 315 -11.81 22.53 -11.99
CA TRP A 315 -10.38 22.78 -11.82
C TRP A 315 -9.69 21.67 -11.01
N LYS A 316 -10.28 21.28 -9.88
CA LYS A 316 -9.77 20.27 -8.94
C LYS A 316 -10.17 18.82 -9.27
N LYS A 317 -10.68 18.55 -10.48
CA LYS A 317 -11.06 17.20 -10.95
C LYS A 317 -12.04 16.48 -9.99
N ARG A 318 -13.06 17.19 -9.50
CA ARG A 318 -14.06 16.63 -8.57
C ARG A 318 -15.25 15.94 -9.25
N PHE A 319 -15.36 16.07 -10.56
CA PHE A 319 -16.42 15.47 -11.37
C PHE A 319 -15.92 14.20 -12.07
N SER A 320 -16.61 13.08 -11.87
CA SER A 320 -16.29 11.81 -12.54
C SER A 320 -16.76 11.79 -14.00
N ASP A 321 -17.75 12.60 -14.36
CA ASP A 321 -18.35 12.73 -15.68
C ASP A 321 -17.65 13.77 -16.58
N ILE A 322 -16.67 14.50 -16.04
CA ILE A 322 -15.82 15.45 -16.79
C ILE A 322 -14.39 14.88 -16.82
N PRO A 323 -14.03 14.11 -17.86
CA PRO A 323 -12.69 13.54 -17.98
C PRO A 323 -11.62 14.62 -18.25
N GLY A 324 -10.36 14.29 -17.96
CA GLY A 324 -9.21 15.14 -18.26
C GLY A 324 -8.14 15.08 -17.16
N GLU A 325 -6.91 14.77 -17.55
CA GLU A 325 -5.77 14.78 -16.64
C GLU A 325 -5.20 16.20 -16.51
N THR A 326 -5.19 16.96 -17.61
CA THR A 326 -4.77 18.36 -17.63
C THR A 326 -5.93 19.32 -17.41
N LEU A 327 -5.66 20.56 -16.98
CA LEU A 327 -6.69 21.60 -16.82
C LEU A 327 -7.39 21.90 -18.16
N THR A 328 -6.63 22.01 -19.24
CA THR A 328 -7.17 22.22 -20.58
C THR A 328 -8.14 21.12 -20.98
N GLU A 329 -7.76 19.84 -20.82
CA GLU A 329 -8.64 18.71 -21.13
C GLU A 329 -9.93 18.72 -20.29
N ARG A 330 -9.83 19.08 -19.00
CA ARG A 330 -11.01 19.16 -18.12
C ARG A 330 -11.98 20.24 -18.58
N PHE A 331 -11.49 21.44 -18.91
CA PHE A 331 -12.34 22.54 -19.35
C PHE A 331 -12.90 22.32 -20.77
N ASP A 332 -12.12 21.69 -21.66
CA ASP A 332 -12.60 21.26 -22.98
C ASP A 332 -13.67 20.18 -22.86
N SER A 333 -13.54 19.25 -21.91
CA SER A 333 -14.58 18.25 -21.64
C SER A 333 -15.85 18.87 -21.03
N TYR A 334 -15.67 19.92 -20.21
CA TYR A 334 -16.77 20.62 -19.54
C TYR A 334 -17.65 21.43 -20.50
N CYS A 335 -17.05 22.18 -21.45
CA CYS A 335 -17.76 23.06 -22.39
C CYS A 335 -17.05 23.15 -23.76
N GLU A 336 -17.73 23.62 -24.81
CA GLU A 336 -17.17 23.66 -26.18
C GLU A 336 -16.06 24.71 -26.35
N ASN A 337 -16.09 25.80 -25.57
CA ASN A 337 -15.07 26.86 -25.55
C ASN A 337 -14.20 26.77 -24.29
N GLY A 338 -13.69 25.58 -23.99
CA GLY A 338 -12.99 25.26 -22.74
C GLY A 338 -11.87 26.23 -22.40
N ASN A 339 -10.99 26.51 -23.36
CA ASN A 339 -9.89 27.46 -23.22
C ASN A 339 -10.31 28.88 -22.79
N VAL A 340 -11.37 29.43 -23.38
CA VAL A 340 -11.88 30.78 -23.06
C VAL A 340 -12.44 30.82 -21.64
N VAL A 341 -13.16 29.76 -21.26
CA VAL A 341 -13.72 29.63 -19.91
C VAL A 341 -12.61 29.41 -18.89
N LEU A 342 -11.60 28.61 -19.21
CA LEU A 342 -10.43 28.37 -18.37
C LEU A 342 -9.70 29.68 -18.06
N ASP A 343 -9.36 30.46 -19.08
CA ASP A 343 -8.69 31.77 -18.94
C ASP A 343 -9.49 32.75 -18.05
N ALA A 344 -10.80 32.87 -18.31
CA ALA A 344 -11.67 33.70 -17.49
C ALA A 344 -11.75 33.20 -16.05
N THR A 345 -11.83 31.87 -15.86
CA THR A 345 -11.91 31.24 -14.55
C THR A 345 -10.62 31.44 -13.75
N GLU A 346 -9.47 31.28 -14.39
CA GLU A 346 -8.16 31.46 -13.78
C GLU A 346 -7.95 32.90 -13.31
N THR A 347 -8.27 33.88 -14.16
CA THR A 347 -8.26 35.30 -13.81
C THR A 347 -9.23 35.59 -12.66
N GLY A 348 -10.44 35.04 -12.73
CA GLY A 348 -11.47 35.22 -11.72
C GLY A 348 -11.09 34.67 -10.35
N PHE A 349 -10.47 33.49 -10.31
CA PHE A 349 -10.03 32.87 -9.05
C PHE A 349 -8.95 33.69 -8.36
N ARG A 350 -7.99 34.27 -9.09
CA ARG A 350 -7.02 35.19 -8.50
C ARG A 350 -7.70 36.34 -7.74
N LEU A 351 -8.84 36.82 -8.21
CA LEU A 351 -9.60 37.91 -7.60
C LEU A 351 -10.57 37.46 -6.50
N CYS A 352 -10.87 36.16 -6.38
CA CYS A 352 -11.81 35.66 -5.38
C CYS A 352 -11.45 35.99 -3.91
N PRO A 353 -10.19 35.94 -3.46
CA PRO A 353 -9.80 36.35 -2.11
C PRO A 353 -10.17 37.81 -1.77
N GLU A 354 -10.32 38.69 -2.75
CA GLU A 354 -10.58 40.12 -2.56
C GLU A 354 -12.07 40.50 -2.70
N ARG A 355 -12.96 39.51 -2.80
CA ARG A 355 -14.40 39.79 -2.87
C ARG A 355 -14.90 40.46 -1.59
N THR A 356 -15.81 41.41 -1.77
CA THR A 356 -16.41 42.16 -0.65
C THR A 356 -17.49 41.37 0.09
N ASP A 357 -18.03 40.30 -0.52
CA ASP A 357 -19.11 39.47 0.01
C ASP A 357 -18.61 38.17 0.67
N LEU A 358 -17.32 38.09 1.02
CA LEU A 358 -16.77 36.92 1.72
C LEU A 358 -17.30 36.85 3.16
N PRO A 359 -17.62 35.63 3.67
CA PRO A 359 -18.00 35.46 5.05
C PRO A 359 -16.86 35.87 6.00
N THR A 360 -17.25 36.31 7.19
CA THR A 360 -16.34 36.58 8.31
C THR A 360 -15.69 35.29 8.82
N VAL A 361 -14.60 35.41 9.58
CA VAL A 361 -13.92 34.25 10.18
C VAL A 361 -14.87 33.47 11.09
N GLU A 362 -15.69 34.19 11.87
CA GLU A 362 -16.69 33.63 12.76
C GLU A 362 -17.76 32.84 12.00
N GLU A 363 -18.27 33.37 10.88
CA GLU A 363 -19.25 32.67 10.04
C GLU A 363 -18.65 31.42 9.38
N ILE A 364 -17.38 31.47 8.96
CA ILE A 364 -16.67 30.31 8.40
C ILE A 364 -16.57 29.19 9.46
N ILE A 365 -16.17 29.54 10.68
CA ILE A 365 -16.04 28.59 11.79
C ILE A 365 -17.43 28.03 12.17
N ASP A 366 -18.46 28.87 12.29
CA ASP A 366 -19.83 28.44 12.62
C ASP A 366 -20.39 27.45 11.58
N LEU A 367 -20.16 27.70 10.29
CA LEU A 367 -20.54 26.74 9.24
C LEU A 367 -19.80 25.41 9.40
N TYR A 368 -18.49 25.44 9.63
CA TYR A 368 -17.71 24.22 9.88
C TYR A 368 -18.26 23.43 11.09
N LEU A 369 -18.62 24.11 12.18
CA LEU A 369 -19.23 23.48 13.35
C LEU A 369 -20.57 22.80 13.01
N LYS A 370 -21.32 23.34 12.05
CA LYS A 370 -22.55 22.76 11.51
C LYS A 370 -22.32 21.71 10.41
N GLN A 371 -21.07 21.29 10.17
CA GLN A 371 -20.68 20.39 9.07
C GLN A 371 -21.11 20.93 7.70
N ARG A 372 -21.07 22.25 7.54
CA ARG A 372 -21.38 22.97 6.29
C ARG A 372 -20.17 23.79 5.87
N GLU A 373 -20.18 24.22 4.62
CA GLU A 373 -19.14 25.08 4.07
C GLU A 373 -19.74 26.16 3.19
N HIS A 374 -19.03 27.28 3.09
CA HIS A 374 -19.37 28.31 2.12
C HIS A 374 -18.85 27.91 0.74
N LEU A 375 -19.69 27.97 -0.29
CA LEU A 375 -19.32 27.58 -1.66
C LEU A 375 -18.13 28.41 -2.20
N ILE A 376 -17.95 29.65 -1.74
CA ILE A 376 -16.84 30.50 -2.17
C ILE A 376 -15.45 30.03 -1.68
N ARG A 377 -15.41 29.11 -0.70
CA ARG A 377 -14.16 28.64 -0.10
C ARG A 377 -13.21 28.05 -1.14
N LEU A 378 -13.69 27.12 -1.96
CA LEU A 378 -12.84 26.41 -2.92
C LEU A 378 -12.26 27.37 -3.99
N PRO A 379 -13.06 28.25 -4.62
CA PRO A 379 -12.55 29.32 -5.49
C PRO A 379 -11.47 30.19 -4.84
N CYS A 380 -11.66 30.60 -3.58
CA CYS A 380 -10.68 31.41 -2.85
C CYS A 380 -9.36 30.64 -2.63
N LEU A 381 -9.43 29.35 -2.25
CA LEU A 381 -8.24 28.53 -2.05
C LEU A 381 -7.46 28.30 -3.36
N VAL A 382 -8.17 28.06 -4.48
CA VAL A 382 -7.55 28.01 -5.81
C VAL A 382 -6.93 29.37 -6.17
N GLY A 383 -7.60 30.47 -5.84
CA GLY A 383 -7.06 31.82 -6.01
C GLY A 383 -5.74 32.05 -5.27
N MET A 384 -5.63 31.58 -4.03
CA MET A 384 -4.38 31.64 -3.26
C MET A 384 -3.27 30.78 -3.86
N GLU A 385 -3.59 29.62 -4.43
CA GLU A 385 -2.62 28.79 -5.15
C GLU A 385 -2.10 29.48 -6.40
N LEU A 386 -2.98 30.13 -7.18
CA LEU A 386 -2.60 30.88 -8.38
C LEU A 386 -1.73 32.09 -8.05
N ARG A 387 -2.13 32.90 -7.06
CA ARG A 387 -1.33 34.05 -6.59
C ARG A 387 0.07 33.64 -6.16
N TRP A 388 0.18 32.53 -5.42
CA TRP A 388 1.48 31.99 -5.02
C TRP A 388 2.36 31.58 -6.22
N GLN A 389 1.75 31.11 -7.31
CA GLN A 389 2.48 30.79 -8.54
C GLN A 389 2.96 32.04 -9.28
N ASP A 390 2.19 33.14 -9.21
CA ASP A 390 2.53 34.41 -9.85
C ASP A 390 3.70 35.10 -9.12
N GLY A 391 3.72 35.03 -7.78
CA GLY A 391 4.83 35.53 -6.99
C GLY A 391 4.50 35.75 -5.52
N LEU A 392 5.53 36.05 -4.73
CA LEU A 392 5.36 36.33 -3.31
C LEU A 392 4.60 37.64 -3.06
N GLU A 393 4.84 38.66 -3.90
CA GLU A 393 4.20 39.97 -3.82
C GLU A 393 2.67 39.87 -3.93
N ASP A 394 2.14 38.95 -4.74
CA ASP A 394 0.69 38.74 -4.91
C ASP A 394 -0.01 38.20 -3.66
N ILE A 395 0.75 37.63 -2.72
CA ILE A 395 0.27 37.23 -1.39
C ILE A 395 0.48 38.36 -0.37
N GLU A 396 1.65 39.00 -0.38
CA GLU A 396 1.98 40.08 0.57
C GLU A 396 1.13 41.34 0.36
N ASN A 397 0.64 41.57 -0.85
CA ASN A 397 -0.26 42.68 -1.16
C ASN A 397 -1.68 42.50 -0.60
N LEU A 398 -2.05 41.30 -0.14
CA LEU A 398 -3.35 41.06 0.47
C LEU A 398 -3.40 41.66 1.89
N SER A 399 -4.51 42.33 2.22
CA SER A 399 -4.71 42.84 3.57
C SER A 399 -4.80 41.72 4.61
N ASP A 400 -4.40 42.01 5.85
CA ASP A 400 -4.53 41.08 6.98
C ASP A 400 -5.96 40.56 7.16
N GLU A 401 -6.99 41.37 6.86
CA GLU A 401 -8.39 40.93 6.93
C GLU A 401 -8.69 39.82 5.90
N VAL A 402 -8.20 39.97 4.67
CA VAL A 402 -8.32 38.95 3.62
C VAL A 402 -7.55 37.69 4.02
N LEU A 403 -6.30 37.85 4.48
CA LEU A 403 -5.47 36.73 4.91
C LEU A 403 -6.11 35.95 6.06
N ARG A 404 -6.76 36.61 7.04
CA ARG A 404 -7.53 35.91 8.10
C ARG A 404 -8.62 34.99 7.52
N LYS A 405 -9.40 35.49 6.55
CA LYS A 405 -10.46 34.70 5.88
C LYS A 405 -9.85 33.51 5.12
N MET A 406 -8.72 33.71 4.44
CA MET A 406 -8.04 32.63 3.70
C MET A 406 -7.46 31.57 4.64
N ILE A 407 -6.88 31.98 5.78
CA ILE A 407 -6.44 31.08 6.84
C ILE A 407 -7.61 30.27 7.39
N ALA A 408 -8.75 30.92 7.70
CA ALA A 408 -9.95 30.25 8.19
C ALA A 408 -10.49 29.22 7.19
N PHE A 409 -10.55 29.58 5.90
CA PHE A 409 -10.91 28.67 4.83
C PHE A 409 -9.96 27.48 4.72
N ARG A 410 -8.65 27.70 4.85
CA ARG A 410 -7.65 26.61 4.81
C ARG A 410 -7.77 25.68 6.01
N LEU A 411 -7.92 26.22 7.22
CA LEU A 411 -8.02 25.44 8.46
C LEU A 411 -9.29 24.59 8.52
N THR A 412 -10.39 25.10 7.96
CA THR A 412 -11.66 24.37 7.85
C THR A 412 -11.72 23.44 6.62
N TYR A 413 -10.70 23.45 5.77
CA TYR A 413 -10.58 22.56 4.61
C TYR A 413 -9.75 21.32 4.97
N GLY A 414 -10.43 20.21 5.27
CA GLY A 414 -9.81 18.95 5.69
C GLY A 414 -9.27 18.07 4.56
N PHE A 415 -9.17 18.59 3.34
CA PHE A 415 -8.72 17.86 2.15
C PHE A 415 -7.40 18.43 1.63
N GLU A 416 -6.64 17.60 0.91
CA GLU A 416 -5.35 17.93 0.27
C GLU A 416 -4.18 18.18 1.25
N SER A 417 -2.96 18.11 0.70
CA SER A 417 -1.73 18.43 1.43
C SER A 417 -1.68 19.92 1.80
N THR A 418 -0.87 20.28 2.80
CA THR A 418 -0.72 21.67 3.20
C THR A 418 -0.06 22.48 2.09
N PRO A 419 -0.72 23.53 1.56
CA PRO A 419 -0.21 24.29 0.43
C PRO A 419 0.95 25.19 0.85
N ALA A 420 1.88 25.45 -0.09
CA ALA A 420 3.10 26.20 0.17
C ALA A 420 2.83 27.64 0.66
N TRP A 421 1.82 28.32 0.10
CA TRP A 421 1.43 29.67 0.55
C TRP A 421 1.00 29.70 2.02
N PHE A 422 0.34 28.64 2.50
CA PHE A 422 -0.08 28.59 3.91
C PHE A 422 1.12 28.35 4.82
N VAL A 423 2.07 27.50 4.40
CA VAL A 423 3.35 27.31 5.12
C VAL A 423 4.13 28.63 5.19
N TYR A 424 4.14 29.42 4.12
CA TYR A 424 4.73 30.75 4.12
C TYR A 424 4.08 31.66 5.18
N LEU A 425 2.75 31.73 5.23
CA LEU A 425 2.03 32.52 6.25
C LEU A 425 2.31 32.04 7.67
N VAL A 426 2.42 30.72 7.89
CA VAL A 426 2.80 30.15 9.19
C VAL A 426 4.16 30.68 9.66
N GLN A 427 5.10 30.87 8.74
CA GLN A 427 6.46 31.33 9.07
C GLN A 427 6.58 32.85 9.16
N GLN A 428 6.00 33.59 8.23
CA GLN A 428 6.19 35.05 8.11
C GLN A 428 5.08 35.87 8.77
N HIS A 429 3.86 35.33 8.85
CA HIS A 429 2.69 35.99 9.45
C HIS A 429 2.15 35.20 10.65
N ALA A 430 3.06 34.64 11.46
CA ALA A 430 2.71 33.76 12.58
C ALA A 430 1.65 34.34 13.55
N PRO A 431 1.65 35.64 13.91
CA PRO A 431 0.59 36.21 14.76
C PRO A 431 -0.81 36.09 14.16
N LEU A 432 -0.93 36.33 12.85
CA LEU A 432 -2.20 36.25 12.13
C LEU A 432 -2.72 34.81 12.07
N VAL A 433 -1.82 33.86 11.77
CA VAL A 433 -2.17 32.44 11.75
C VAL A 433 -2.57 31.96 13.14
N ALA A 434 -1.82 32.35 14.19
CA ALA A 434 -2.13 32.01 15.56
C ALA A 434 -3.50 32.53 16.00
N GLU A 435 -3.84 33.79 15.68
CA GLU A 435 -5.13 34.41 15.97
C GLU A 435 -6.30 33.57 15.45
N VAL A 436 -6.30 33.25 14.16
CA VAL A 436 -7.37 32.47 13.52
C VAL A 436 -7.37 31.02 13.99
N LEU A 437 -6.18 30.43 14.19
CA LEU A 437 -6.04 29.07 14.70
C LEU A 437 -6.62 28.93 16.11
N ILE A 438 -6.40 29.92 16.99
CA ILE A 438 -6.98 29.96 18.33
C ILE A 438 -8.51 29.96 18.22
N ALA A 439 -9.08 30.88 17.43
CA ALA A 439 -10.53 31.01 17.28
C ALA A 439 -11.17 29.71 16.77
N TYR A 440 -10.64 29.16 15.67
CA TYR A 440 -11.14 27.93 15.06
C TYR A 440 -11.02 26.72 16.01
N THR A 441 -9.84 26.49 16.55
CA THR A 441 -9.53 25.28 17.33
C THR A 441 -10.26 25.29 18.67
N SER A 442 -10.33 26.43 19.35
CA SER A 442 -11.07 26.56 20.61
C SER A 442 -12.55 26.25 20.40
N ALA A 443 -13.16 26.81 19.35
CA ALA A 443 -14.56 26.57 19.03
C ALA A 443 -14.83 25.10 18.65
N ALA A 444 -13.94 24.48 17.86
CA ALA A 444 -14.04 23.06 17.50
C ALA A 444 -13.92 22.13 18.71
N LEU A 445 -12.98 22.38 19.62
CA LEU A 445 -12.79 21.59 20.83
C LEU A 445 -13.98 21.74 21.79
N GLN A 446 -14.47 22.97 21.99
CA GLN A 446 -15.66 23.23 22.82
C GLN A 446 -16.93 22.57 22.25
N ALA A 447 -17.05 22.50 20.93
CA ALA A 447 -18.15 21.80 20.26
C ALA A 447 -18.00 20.27 20.22
N GLY A 448 -16.96 19.70 20.83
CA GLY A 448 -16.75 18.25 20.88
C GLY A 448 -16.36 17.63 19.53
N LYS A 449 -15.74 18.39 18.62
CA LYS A 449 -15.31 17.84 17.33
C LYS A 449 -14.22 16.81 17.51
N GLU A 450 -14.41 15.65 16.89
CA GLU A 450 -13.46 14.53 16.93
C GLU A 450 -12.22 14.77 16.07
N HIS A 451 -12.30 15.64 15.06
CA HIS A 451 -11.25 15.81 14.05
C HIS A 451 -10.82 17.27 13.94
N VAL A 452 -9.71 17.62 14.60
CA VAL A 452 -9.09 18.96 14.58
C VAL A 452 -7.64 18.84 14.10
N GLY A 453 -7.45 18.67 12.79
CA GLY A 453 -6.15 18.36 12.17
C GLY A 453 -5.08 19.46 12.30
N SER A 454 -5.46 20.67 12.67
CA SER A 454 -4.55 21.84 12.76
C SER A 454 -3.64 21.84 14.00
N ILE A 455 -3.87 20.94 14.96
CA ILE A 455 -3.15 20.91 16.24
C ILE A 455 -1.83 20.14 16.13
N ARG A 456 -1.82 19.02 15.39
CA ARG A 456 -0.67 18.12 15.34
C ARG A 456 0.65 18.81 14.90
N PRO A 457 0.67 19.68 13.88
CA PRO A 457 1.91 20.36 13.49
C PRO A 457 2.50 21.27 14.57
N LEU A 458 1.72 21.71 15.57
CA LEU A 458 2.23 22.55 16.66
C LEU A 458 3.16 21.77 17.62
N GLU A 459 3.03 20.44 17.67
CA GLU A 459 3.83 19.59 18.56
C GLU A 459 5.31 19.63 18.15
N ASP A 460 5.62 19.34 16.89
CA ASP A 460 6.98 19.01 16.45
C ASP A 460 7.43 19.60 15.11
N ASP A 461 6.57 20.24 14.30
CA ASP A 461 7.02 20.83 13.04
C ASP A 461 7.78 22.15 13.30
N PRO A 462 9.09 22.23 12.99
CA PRO A 462 9.88 23.43 13.24
C PRO A 462 9.33 24.68 12.53
N LYS A 463 8.60 24.51 11.42
CA LYS A 463 7.99 25.63 10.68
C LYS A 463 6.87 26.29 11.48
N TYR A 464 6.18 25.53 12.33
CA TYR A 464 5.08 26.02 13.16
C TYR A 464 5.54 26.62 14.49
N ARG A 465 6.83 26.60 14.81
CA ARG A 465 7.37 27.05 16.10
C ARG A 465 6.81 28.40 16.56
N ALA A 466 6.85 29.43 15.70
CA ALA A 466 6.36 30.76 16.04
C ALA A 466 4.85 30.78 16.33
N VAL A 467 4.06 30.05 15.52
CA VAL A 467 2.61 29.89 15.73
C VAL A 467 2.34 29.10 17.00
N ALA A 468 3.09 28.03 17.28
CA ALA A 468 2.95 27.22 18.48
C ALA A 468 3.21 28.04 19.75
N THR A 469 4.25 28.88 19.76
CA THR A 469 4.54 29.79 20.88
C THR A 469 3.39 30.75 21.16
N LEU A 470 2.71 31.25 20.13
CA LEU A 470 1.61 32.22 20.27
C LEU A 470 0.25 31.56 20.59
N ALA A 471 -0.05 30.43 19.94
CA ALA A 471 -1.37 29.81 20.00
C ALA A 471 -1.55 28.86 21.20
N THR A 472 -0.51 28.08 21.54
CA THR A 472 -0.61 27.00 22.52
C THR A 472 -1.09 27.48 23.91
N PRO A 473 -0.62 28.62 24.46
CA PRO A 473 -1.10 29.12 25.75
C PRO A 473 -2.62 29.32 25.78
N SER A 474 -3.15 30.03 24.78
CA SER A 474 -4.58 30.33 24.67
C SER A 474 -5.42 29.08 24.41
N LEU A 475 -4.90 28.13 23.62
CA LEU A 475 -5.56 26.85 23.35
C LEU A 475 -5.64 25.95 24.58
N LEU A 476 -4.56 25.86 25.36
CA LEU A 476 -4.57 25.10 26.62
C LEU A 476 -5.45 25.75 27.68
N GLU A 477 -5.50 27.09 27.73
CA GLU A 477 -6.40 27.81 28.64
C GLU A 477 -7.88 27.54 28.31
N SER A 478 -8.24 27.61 27.04
CA SER A 478 -9.61 27.35 26.56
C SER A 478 -9.97 25.87 26.45
N PHE A 479 -9.01 24.95 26.58
CA PHE A 479 -9.23 23.51 26.45
C PHE A 479 -10.30 23.02 27.45
N PRO A 480 -11.29 22.20 27.02
CA PRO A 480 -12.36 21.73 27.90
C PRO A 480 -11.85 21.01 29.15
N VAL A 481 -12.43 21.29 30.31
CA VAL A 481 -12.10 20.59 31.58
C VAL A 481 -12.58 19.13 31.56
N ASN A 482 -13.65 18.86 30.81
CA ASN A 482 -14.21 17.52 30.61
C ASN A 482 -14.20 17.22 29.10
N ALA A 483 -13.03 16.89 28.56
CA ALA A 483 -12.87 16.56 27.15
C ALA A 483 -13.35 15.12 26.86
N GLN A 484 -13.82 14.89 25.63
CA GLN A 484 -14.11 13.53 25.19
C GLN A 484 -12.81 12.75 24.99
N THR A 485 -12.83 11.42 25.13
CA THR A 485 -11.65 10.57 24.95
C THR A 485 -10.99 10.76 23.57
N SER A 486 -11.79 11.00 22.52
CA SER A 486 -11.32 11.31 21.17
C SER A 486 -10.52 12.61 21.07
N GLN A 487 -10.65 13.52 22.04
CA GLN A 487 -9.97 14.81 22.07
C GLN A 487 -8.67 14.80 22.87
N LEU A 488 -8.40 13.73 23.65
CA LEU A 488 -7.18 13.61 24.46
C LEU A 488 -5.87 13.62 23.63
N PRO A 489 -5.81 13.05 22.42
CA PRO A 489 -4.62 13.19 21.57
C PRO A 489 -4.30 14.67 21.23
N TYR A 490 -5.30 15.54 21.18
CA TYR A 490 -5.07 16.97 20.96
C TYR A 490 -4.53 17.68 22.20
N LEU A 491 -5.00 17.27 23.38
CA LEU A 491 -4.41 17.73 24.64
C LEU A 491 -2.93 17.31 24.73
N GLU A 492 -2.62 16.08 24.34
CA GLU A 492 -1.25 15.57 24.27
C GLU A 492 -0.34 16.47 23.44
N SER A 493 -0.72 16.72 22.18
CA SER A 493 0.06 17.55 21.26
C SER A 493 0.23 18.98 21.78
N LEU A 494 -0.82 19.59 22.35
CA LEU A 494 -0.73 20.96 22.91
C LEU A 494 0.17 21.02 24.16
N LEU A 495 0.09 20.03 25.05
CA LEU A 495 0.95 19.98 26.23
C LEU A 495 2.41 19.80 25.84
N LYS A 496 2.71 18.92 24.89
CA LYS A 496 4.07 18.76 24.36
C LYS A 496 4.58 20.00 23.66
N ALA A 497 3.75 20.67 22.85
CA ALA A 497 4.09 21.95 22.23
C ALA A 497 4.44 23.00 23.29
N ALA A 498 3.65 23.10 24.36
CA ALA A 498 3.91 24.03 25.46
C ALA A 498 5.17 23.67 26.24
N LEU A 499 5.41 22.39 26.55
CA LEU A 499 6.63 21.94 27.21
C LEU A 499 7.88 22.31 26.39
N ARG A 500 7.79 22.24 25.07
CA ARG A 500 8.90 22.52 24.14
C ARG A 500 9.14 24.02 23.94
N TYR A 501 8.08 24.82 23.82
CA TYR A 501 8.18 26.20 23.34
C TYR A 501 7.76 27.27 24.34
N THR A 502 6.95 26.95 25.34
CA THR A 502 6.43 27.89 26.35
C THR A 502 6.29 27.23 27.73
N PRO A 503 7.35 26.62 28.31
CA PRO A 503 7.25 25.91 29.59
C PRO A 503 6.84 26.82 30.76
N GLU A 504 7.14 28.11 30.69
CA GLU A 504 6.87 29.10 31.73
C GLU A 504 5.37 29.31 32.01
N ILE A 505 4.51 29.13 31.01
CA ILE A 505 3.05 29.31 31.18
C ILE A 505 2.36 28.07 31.76
N LEU A 506 3.03 26.91 31.74
CA LEU A 506 2.38 25.63 32.06
C LEU A 506 2.13 25.46 33.56
N GLN A 507 3.08 25.81 34.44
CA GLN A 507 2.90 25.62 35.89
C GLN A 507 1.63 26.28 36.45
N PRO A 508 1.37 27.59 36.23
CA PRO A 508 0.14 28.22 36.73
C PRO A 508 -1.11 27.63 36.07
N LEU A 509 -1.03 27.22 34.80
CA LEU A 509 -2.15 26.67 34.06
C LEU A 509 -2.52 25.24 34.51
N ILE A 510 -1.53 24.38 34.72
CA ILE A 510 -1.69 23.03 35.27
C ILE A 510 -2.38 23.11 36.62
N LYS A 511 -1.91 24.00 37.51
CA LYS A 511 -2.53 24.21 38.81
C LYS A 511 -4.00 24.60 38.68
N LYS A 512 -4.30 25.63 37.87
CA LYS A 512 -5.66 26.11 37.59
C LYS A 512 -6.56 24.98 37.05
N LYS A 513 -6.05 24.11 36.17
CA LYS A 513 -6.81 23.03 35.54
C LYS A 513 -7.05 21.85 36.49
N LEU A 514 -6.05 21.44 37.27
CA LEU A 514 -6.17 20.34 38.23
C LEU A 514 -7.02 20.69 39.46
N ASP A 515 -7.14 21.97 39.82
CA ASP A 515 -8.04 22.43 40.89
C ASP A 515 -9.54 22.35 40.50
N ALA A 516 -9.86 22.08 39.23
CA ALA A 516 -11.23 21.95 38.77
C ALA A 516 -11.83 20.59 39.17
N LYS A 517 -12.88 20.61 40.01
CA LYS A 517 -13.47 19.42 40.66
C LYS A 517 -14.10 18.36 39.74
N SER A 518 -14.22 18.60 38.43
CA SER A 518 -14.95 17.72 37.51
C SER A 518 -14.10 16.95 36.51
N MET A 519 -12.79 17.17 36.46
CA MET A 519 -11.93 16.62 35.40
C MET A 519 -11.82 15.10 35.48
N ASP A 520 -12.01 14.44 34.33
CA ASP A 520 -11.86 12.99 34.19
C ASP A 520 -10.45 12.52 34.56
N ALA A 521 -10.34 11.36 35.21
CA ALA A 521 -9.06 10.81 35.67
C ALA A 521 -8.06 10.60 34.52
N THR A 522 -8.53 10.19 33.34
CA THR A 522 -7.69 10.02 32.15
C THR A 522 -7.12 11.36 31.70
N GLN A 523 -7.94 12.41 31.68
CA GLN A 523 -7.49 13.75 31.33
C GLN A 523 -6.52 14.33 32.37
N GLN A 524 -6.73 14.04 33.67
CA GLN A 524 -5.80 14.47 34.73
C GLN A 524 -4.40 13.87 34.53
N ILE A 525 -4.27 12.67 34.00
CA ILE A 525 -2.96 12.04 33.71
C ILE A 525 -2.17 12.88 32.74
N TYR A 526 -2.78 13.40 31.67
CA TYR A 526 -2.09 14.27 30.70
C TYR A 526 -1.51 15.52 31.39
N TRP A 527 -2.31 16.23 32.19
CA TRP A 527 -1.86 17.42 32.92
C TRP A 527 -0.79 17.10 33.98
N ARG A 528 -0.95 16.01 34.73
CA ARG A 528 0.04 15.55 35.73
C ARG A 528 1.33 15.07 35.10
N THR A 529 1.26 14.46 33.92
CA THR A 529 2.44 14.06 33.15
C THR A 529 3.23 15.28 32.70
N ALA A 530 2.55 16.31 32.18
CA ALA A 530 3.19 17.59 31.87
C ALA A 530 3.79 18.26 33.13
N ALA A 531 3.13 18.19 34.29
CA ALA A 531 3.65 18.69 35.55
C ALA A 531 4.95 17.96 35.97
N MET A 532 4.97 16.63 35.86
CA MET A 532 6.14 15.79 36.12
C MET A 532 7.29 16.12 35.18
N LEU A 533 7.04 16.38 33.90
CA LEU A 533 8.08 16.77 32.96
C LEU A 533 8.67 18.17 33.23
N LEU A 534 7.93 19.06 33.89
CA LEU A 534 8.43 20.40 34.28
C LEU A 534 9.26 20.36 35.57
N ASP A 535 8.77 19.63 36.58
CA ASP A 535 9.47 19.44 37.84
C ASP A 535 9.23 18.00 38.34
N PRO A 536 10.13 17.07 37.99
CA PRO A 536 9.96 15.68 38.36
C PRO A 536 10.01 15.46 39.87
N THR A 537 10.82 16.25 40.59
CA THR A 537 11.06 16.08 42.02
C THR A 537 9.80 16.32 42.85
N GLN A 538 8.96 17.27 42.43
CA GLN A 538 7.74 17.61 43.15
C GLN A 538 6.53 16.78 42.69
N ASN A 539 6.48 16.38 41.42
CA ASN A 539 5.24 15.89 40.81
C ASN A 539 5.21 14.39 40.53
N GLU A 540 6.36 13.69 40.52
CA GLU A 540 6.43 12.25 40.19
C GLU A 540 5.52 11.40 41.09
N THR A 541 5.58 11.59 42.42
CA THR A 541 4.73 10.86 43.37
C THR A 541 3.25 11.08 43.09
N THR A 542 2.84 12.34 42.91
CA THR A 542 1.43 12.69 42.67
C THR A 542 0.89 12.17 41.35
N LEU A 543 1.74 12.03 40.33
CA LEU A 543 1.38 11.40 39.06
C LEU A 543 1.10 9.91 39.28
N TRP A 544 2.01 9.20 39.95
CA TRP A 544 1.87 7.77 40.20
C TRP A 544 0.68 7.43 41.11
N ASP A 545 0.38 8.29 42.11
CA ASP A 545 -0.83 8.15 42.94
C ASP A 545 -2.11 8.25 42.10
N CYS A 546 -2.12 9.11 41.07
CA CYS A 546 -3.25 9.28 40.16
C CYS A 546 -3.38 8.13 39.15
N VAL A 547 -2.25 7.59 38.68
CA VAL A 547 -2.22 6.44 37.76
C VAL A 547 -2.72 5.18 38.47
N GLY A 548 -2.23 4.94 39.70
CA GLY A 548 -2.58 3.77 40.50
C GLY A 548 -2.25 2.46 39.78
N GLU A 549 -3.16 1.49 39.85
CA GLU A 549 -3.07 0.17 39.22
C GLU A 549 -3.86 0.07 37.90
N SER A 550 -4.31 1.20 37.34
CA SER A 550 -5.18 1.21 36.16
C SER A 550 -4.38 1.03 34.86
N GLU A 551 -4.61 -0.07 34.15
CA GLU A 551 -3.98 -0.35 32.85
C GLU A 551 -4.26 0.77 31.82
N VAL A 552 -5.50 1.28 31.80
CA VAL A 552 -5.90 2.38 30.91
C VAL A 552 -5.07 3.64 31.20
N HIS A 553 -4.86 3.96 32.47
CA HIS A 553 -4.06 5.11 32.89
C HIS A 553 -2.58 4.95 32.53
N ILE A 554 -2.04 3.75 32.72
CA ILE A 554 -0.67 3.39 32.32
C ILE A 554 -0.52 3.55 30.80
N LYS A 555 -1.50 3.11 30.00
CA LYS A 555 -1.49 3.24 28.52
C LYS A 555 -1.41 4.71 28.08
N HIS A 556 -2.22 5.57 28.69
CA HIS A 556 -2.23 7.00 28.36
C HIS A 556 -0.91 7.68 28.75
N LEU A 557 -0.38 7.40 29.94
CA LEU A 557 0.93 7.89 30.37
C LEU A 557 2.04 7.42 29.41
N ALA A 558 2.09 6.12 29.10
CA ALA A 558 3.09 5.53 28.23
C ALA A 558 3.08 6.15 26.82
N THR A 559 1.89 6.37 26.26
CA THR A 559 1.72 7.00 24.94
C THR A 559 2.22 8.44 24.94
N PHE A 560 1.92 9.21 25.99
CA PHE A 560 2.40 10.58 26.12
C PHE A 560 3.92 10.65 26.14
N VAL A 561 4.56 9.80 26.95
CA VAL A 561 6.01 9.84 27.15
C VAL A 561 6.81 9.16 26.02
N SER A 562 6.19 8.30 25.20
CA SER A 562 6.88 7.63 24.09
C SER A 562 7.21 8.55 22.93
N GLY A 563 6.36 9.56 22.66
CA GLY A 563 6.64 10.62 21.68
C GLY A 563 7.50 11.76 22.23
N SER A 564 7.91 11.68 23.50
CA SER A 564 8.59 12.73 24.25
C SER A 564 10.12 12.57 24.24
N GLY A 565 10.70 12.20 23.09
CA GLY A 565 12.13 11.90 22.94
C GLY A 565 13.06 13.01 23.44
N ASP A 566 12.61 14.26 23.41
CA ASP A 566 13.39 15.43 23.82
C ASP A 566 13.25 15.80 25.32
N PHE A 567 12.28 15.26 26.05
CA PHE A 567 12.00 15.68 27.43
C PHE A 567 12.66 14.75 28.44
N ASN A 568 13.48 15.26 29.36
CA ASN A 568 14.20 14.42 30.33
C ASN A 568 13.23 13.71 31.29
N LEU A 569 13.20 12.38 31.25
CA LEU A 569 12.39 11.54 32.14
C LEU A 569 13.27 11.02 33.29
N PRO A 570 12.81 11.00 34.55
CA PRO A 570 13.55 10.36 35.63
C PRO A 570 13.73 8.86 35.37
N ALA A 571 14.92 8.32 35.66
CA ALA A 571 15.20 6.88 35.56
C ALA A 571 14.14 6.03 36.27
N LYS A 572 13.74 6.43 37.47
CA LYS A 572 12.69 5.78 38.28
C LYS A 572 11.32 5.74 37.60
N THR A 573 10.93 6.80 36.89
CA THR A 573 9.68 6.83 36.12
C THR A 573 9.76 5.89 34.92
N ILE A 574 10.90 5.86 34.22
CA ILE A 574 11.13 4.92 33.11
C ILE A 574 11.05 3.47 33.61
N GLY A 575 11.74 3.15 34.71
CA GLY A 575 11.72 1.81 35.28
C GLY A 575 10.33 1.38 35.76
N ARG A 576 9.57 2.26 36.41
CA ARG A 576 8.16 1.99 36.75
C ARG A 576 7.29 1.76 35.51
N LEU A 577 7.50 2.50 34.41
CA LEU A 577 6.76 2.25 33.17
C LEU A 577 7.08 0.89 32.56
N ILE A 578 8.36 0.50 32.54
CA ILE A 578 8.79 -0.83 32.12
C ILE A 578 8.07 -1.90 32.95
N GLU A 579 8.16 -1.80 34.27
CA GLU A 579 7.54 -2.73 35.22
C GLU A 579 6.02 -2.86 35.03
N ARG A 580 5.33 -1.75 34.75
CA ARG A 580 3.86 -1.73 34.62
C ARG A 580 3.35 -2.14 33.24
N ILE A 581 4.14 -1.94 32.18
CA ILE A 581 3.72 -2.25 30.80
C ILE A 581 4.18 -3.66 30.40
N ALA A 582 5.33 -4.13 30.91
CA ALA A 582 5.91 -5.43 30.56
C ALA A 582 4.94 -6.62 30.71
N PRO A 583 4.06 -6.71 31.73
CA PRO A 583 3.09 -7.80 31.84
C PRO A 583 2.09 -7.88 30.67
N TYR A 584 1.89 -6.78 29.96
CA TYR A 584 0.98 -6.66 28.81
C TYR A 584 1.73 -6.63 27.47
N ALA A 585 3.06 -6.69 27.50
CA ALA A 585 3.93 -6.54 26.35
C ALA A 585 4.33 -7.90 25.77
N GLU A 586 4.28 -8.01 24.45
CA GLU A 586 4.90 -9.12 23.74
C GLU A 586 6.38 -8.80 23.50
N LEU A 587 7.23 -9.39 24.34
CA LEU A 587 8.67 -9.16 24.34
C LEU A 587 9.42 -10.12 23.40
N ASP A 588 8.84 -11.31 23.16
CA ASP A 588 9.35 -12.34 22.25
C ASP A 588 9.02 -12.02 20.79
N TRP A 589 10.04 -12.00 19.92
CA TRP A 589 9.90 -11.84 18.47
C TRP A 589 9.34 -13.09 17.74
N ARG A 590 8.41 -13.85 18.35
CA ARG A 590 7.75 -14.99 17.67
C ARG A 590 6.68 -14.46 16.72
N LYS A 591 7.09 -14.18 15.48
CA LYS A 591 6.31 -13.59 14.36
C LYS A 591 5.15 -14.48 13.85
N ASN A 592 4.12 -14.72 14.66
CA ASN A 592 2.83 -15.28 14.20
C ASN A 592 1.61 -14.44 14.62
N GLY A 593 1.82 -13.19 15.06
CA GLY A 593 0.73 -12.24 15.35
C GLY A 593 0.48 -11.29 14.19
N ASN A 594 -0.80 -11.01 13.90
CA ASN A 594 -1.22 -9.92 13.00
C ASN A 594 -0.48 -8.62 13.37
N ASP A 595 0.07 -7.91 12.38
CA ASP A 595 0.56 -6.55 12.57
C ASP A 595 -0.59 -5.67 13.10
N GLY A 596 -0.50 -5.24 14.36
CA GLY A 596 -1.45 -4.33 14.99
C GLY A 596 -2.01 -4.71 16.37
N THR A 597 -1.52 -5.76 17.06
CA THR A 597 -1.97 -6.05 18.44
C THR A 597 -1.41 -5.04 19.45
N ASP A 598 -2.22 -4.64 20.45
CA ASP A 598 -1.79 -3.73 21.53
C ASP A 598 -0.56 -4.26 22.28
N ALA A 599 -0.42 -5.59 22.42
CA ALA A 599 0.71 -6.26 23.08
C ALA A 599 2.06 -6.04 22.35
N LYS A 600 2.08 -6.07 21.02
CA LYS A 600 3.29 -5.80 20.22
C LYS A 600 3.72 -4.34 20.35
N ARG A 601 2.75 -3.41 20.32
CA ARG A 601 3.00 -1.98 20.57
C ARG A 601 3.56 -1.74 21.97
N TYR A 602 3.06 -2.44 22.99
CA TYR A 602 3.63 -2.39 24.34
C TYR A 602 5.04 -2.96 24.40
N GLY A 603 5.36 -4.02 23.64
CA GLY A 603 6.71 -4.53 23.46
C GLY A 603 7.67 -3.49 22.89
N ASP A 604 7.25 -2.76 21.85
CA ASP A 604 8.05 -1.68 21.26
C ASP A 604 8.30 -0.54 22.26
N LEU A 605 7.28 -0.17 23.04
CA LEU A 605 7.39 0.85 24.09
C LEU A 605 8.37 0.44 25.20
N VAL A 606 8.27 -0.79 25.70
CA VAL A 606 9.19 -1.31 26.72
C VAL A 606 10.64 -1.28 26.21
N ARG A 607 10.89 -1.71 24.97
CA ARG A 607 12.23 -1.65 24.36
C ARG A 607 12.73 -0.22 24.20
N ALA A 608 11.88 0.72 23.80
CA ALA A 608 12.25 2.14 23.72
C ALA A 608 12.63 2.71 25.08
N PHE A 609 11.91 2.36 26.15
CA PHE A 609 12.23 2.78 27.52
C PHE A 609 13.52 2.14 28.04
N ILE A 610 13.77 0.87 27.74
CA ILE A 610 15.03 0.18 28.09
C ILE A 610 16.22 0.88 27.40
N ASN A 611 16.14 1.11 26.08
CA ASN A 611 17.18 1.82 25.34
C ASN A 611 17.43 3.21 25.90
N ARG A 612 16.35 3.91 26.30
CA ARG A 612 16.44 5.23 26.91
C ARG A 612 17.11 5.20 28.29
N LEU A 613 16.82 4.20 29.10
CA LEU A 613 17.45 4.00 30.41
C LEU A 613 18.94 3.67 30.26
N GLY A 614 19.30 2.81 29.30
CA GLY A 614 20.69 2.46 28.99
C GLY A 614 21.51 3.60 28.38
N ALA A 615 20.86 4.56 27.70
CA ALA A 615 21.51 5.74 27.15
C ALA A 615 21.76 6.86 28.18
N MET A 616 21.25 6.74 29.41
CA MET A 616 21.48 7.73 30.47
C MET A 616 22.93 7.68 30.99
N PRO A 617 23.53 8.81 31.39
CA PRO A 617 24.85 8.83 32.02
C PRO A 617 24.92 7.90 33.24
N THR A 618 26.02 7.17 33.38
CA THR A 618 26.27 6.24 34.51
C THR A 618 26.40 6.92 35.87
N SER A 619 26.50 8.26 35.91
CA SER A 619 26.45 9.06 37.14
C SER A 619 25.03 9.26 37.70
N ASP A 620 24.00 8.91 36.94
CA ASP A 620 22.61 9.16 37.32
C ASP A 620 22.00 7.94 38.03
N ALA A 621 20.74 8.03 38.48
CA ALA A 621 20.02 6.93 39.12
C ALA A 621 19.71 5.73 38.20
N ALA A 622 20.19 5.75 36.95
CA ALA A 622 19.90 4.74 35.93
C ALA A 622 20.49 3.35 36.25
N PRO A 623 21.77 3.19 36.69
CA PRO A 623 22.32 1.88 37.03
C PRO A 623 21.59 1.22 38.20
N GLN A 624 21.23 2.00 39.22
CA GLN A 624 20.45 1.51 40.38
C GLN A 624 19.05 1.04 39.95
N GLU A 625 18.42 1.75 39.01
CA GLU A 625 17.11 1.36 38.49
C GLU A 625 17.19 0.12 37.59
N ILE A 626 18.25 -0.03 36.78
CA ILE A 626 18.49 -1.25 36.00
C ILE A 626 18.69 -2.45 36.94
N GLU A 627 19.50 -2.32 37.99
CA GLU A 627 19.68 -3.37 39.00
C GLU A 627 18.33 -3.75 39.65
N ARG A 628 17.52 -2.75 40.04
CA ARG A 628 16.17 -2.98 40.60
C ARG A 628 15.25 -3.74 39.64
N LEU A 629 15.29 -3.42 38.34
CA LEU A 629 14.47 -4.11 37.33
C LEU A 629 14.93 -5.56 37.13
N LEU A 630 16.25 -5.81 37.13
CA LEU A 630 16.82 -7.16 36.99
C LEU A 630 16.52 -8.08 38.17
N GLU A 631 16.28 -7.52 39.36
CA GLU A 631 15.83 -8.28 40.54
C GLU A 631 14.37 -8.75 40.46
N GLN A 632 13.58 -8.27 39.49
CA GLN A 632 12.18 -8.66 39.34
C GLN A 632 12.02 -9.98 38.57
N PRO A 633 11.33 -11.00 39.13
CA PRO A 633 11.21 -12.32 38.51
C PRO A 633 10.61 -12.33 37.09
N MET A 634 9.68 -11.42 36.80
CA MET A 634 9.04 -11.30 35.48
C MET A 634 9.90 -10.55 34.45
N LEU A 635 10.88 -9.76 34.88
CA LEU A 635 11.76 -8.99 33.99
C LEU A 635 13.14 -9.68 33.81
N GLY A 636 13.38 -10.81 34.46
CA GLY A 636 14.59 -11.61 34.27
C GLY A 636 14.79 -12.10 32.83
N GLU A 637 13.71 -12.23 32.04
CA GLU A 637 13.75 -12.52 30.60
C GLU A 637 14.24 -11.33 29.76
N LEU A 638 14.13 -10.10 30.28
CA LEU A 638 14.67 -8.87 29.65
C LEU A 638 16.18 -8.70 29.87
N LYS A 639 16.86 -9.63 30.55
CA LYS A 639 18.31 -9.56 30.83
C LYS A 639 19.19 -9.49 29.57
N TRP A 640 18.65 -9.85 28.42
CA TRP A 640 19.32 -9.73 27.12
C TRP A 640 19.04 -8.40 26.39
N LEU A 641 18.14 -7.58 26.93
CA LEU A 641 17.71 -6.27 26.41
C LEU A 641 18.14 -5.09 27.31
N LEU A 642 18.18 -5.28 28.64
CA LEU A 642 18.78 -4.39 29.65
C LEU A 642 20.29 -4.65 29.74
#